data_AF-A0AAD4HA08-F1
#
_entry.id   AF-A0AAD4HA08-F1
#
_cell.length_a   1.000
_cell.length_b   1.000
_cell.length_c   1.000
_cell.angle_alpha   90.00
_cell.angle_beta   90.00
_cell.angle_gamma   90.00
#
_symmetry.space_group_name_H-M   'P 1'
#
loop_
_entity.id
_entity.type
_entity.pdbx_description
1 polymer ?
#
loop_
_entity_poly.entity_id
_entity_poly.type
_entity_poly.pdbx_seq_one_letter_code
_entity_poly.pdbx_strand_id
1 'polypeptide(L)'
;MSNSHNDLATTTHARSWTTALNHPFSVPRTYNGYQNHYYPFYNQFLQPSQKSLTPSGISSQHTSMLDVPEVLERVLSFLNLQDRLSTRLVCKQWYVASRHLLHIQTVWQENPIPENQYLVLRGLSRLDSLTYCLRQRDFDDTPNVQVAWSRLRDRVSSGQTACLKSLTVSGPVNIHLRIAPLLPYMASLTSLHLQSVSSTSYTIALLLESCPQLRVLDIHSGSSLHPRRLHVLEAGKTLGPYKLHTLSLYKVCITQASIETTVASCSKLKSLSLIDLIDPPLPILESDITATTRIDKRRLITTIGESCPNLRHLHCSANQGQRAMVSPMSLFTNLDSLGLPAQAICPELVTIIQEYTTVLTSLTIEGVSDNNAELSASLHQYLCTAARHLKQLDASHVHLDDRLLNLGATIHPPTAPAAISPTSVTPPDKIWACRNLISLNISFGTQEEAVRNLAESSRIIFGYISQVCPRLQHLKVSRNAIDCSLDGGLCLLSELDDLRTLEIKTTTLTTLNLWDFGWMDNEPPVLRRLADKMSLNDSRVQRSFRSRYEWLGCKDSRHVDCQRLELLGLISSPSSSPPSLASTPTSALNSRSMVRSNQHPHQHQRSLSNGSRSTGTYPHHSFHSPSLSYSGRIELATSNTVRWPHLERITIRQTNDRRNQTQNIHGFIKKMRPNLSFDV
;
A
#
# COMPACT_ATOMS: atom_id res chain seq x y z
N MET A 1 -14.95 -34.46 -25.51
CA MET A 1 -13.91 -33.85 -26.35
C MET A 1 -13.22 -32.77 -25.53
N SER A 2 -12.02 -33.11 -25.09
CA SER A 2 -11.16 -32.36 -24.17
C SER A 2 -10.43 -31.24 -24.89
N ASN A 3 -10.46 -30.02 -24.34
CA ASN A 3 -9.48 -28.99 -24.68
C ASN A 3 -8.69 -28.60 -23.43
N SER A 4 -7.39 -28.75 -23.59
CA SER A 4 -6.29 -28.58 -22.65
C SER A 4 -6.10 -27.13 -22.23
N HIS A 5 -6.06 -26.88 -20.92
CA HIS A 5 -5.47 -25.69 -20.33
C HIS A 5 -3.95 -25.84 -20.27
N ASN A 6 -3.24 -25.00 -21.02
CA ASN A 6 -1.79 -24.83 -20.93
C ASN A 6 -1.49 -23.74 -19.89
N ASP A 7 -1.04 -24.16 -18.70
CA ASP A 7 -0.46 -23.26 -17.71
C ASP A 7 1.01 -23.00 -18.04
N LEU A 8 1.30 -21.82 -18.59
CA LEU A 8 2.66 -21.31 -18.74
C LEU A 8 3.14 -20.71 -17.40
N ALA A 9 3.95 -21.47 -16.68
CA ALA A 9 4.71 -20.98 -15.54
C ALA A 9 5.80 -19.99 -16.01
N THR A 10 5.67 -18.72 -15.63
CA THR A 10 6.70 -17.70 -15.83
C THR A 10 7.68 -17.71 -14.67
N THR A 11 8.86 -18.29 -14.88
CA THR A 11 9.97 -18.32 -13.91
C THR A 11 10.70 -16.98 -13.91
N THR A 12 10.52 -16.17 -12.87
CA THR A 12 11.26 -14.91 -12.67
C THR A 12 12.62 -15.20 -12.03
N HIS A 13 13.69 -15.08 -12.82
CA HIS A 13 15.07 -15.14 -12.33
C HIS A 13 15.45 -13.83 -11.62
N ALA A 14 15.51 -13.84 -10.29
CA ALA A 14 16.18 -12.79 -9.53
C ALA A 14 17.70 -12.98 -9.58
N ARG A 15 18.42 -12.12 -10.29
CA ARG A 15 19.89 -12.00 -10.22
C ARG A 15 20.24 -10.95 -9.16
N SER A 16 20.85 -11.35 -8.05
CA SER A 16 21.41 -10.39 -7.08
C SER A 16 22.77 -9.92 -7.57
N TRP A 17 22.94 -8.60 -7.71
CA TRP A 17 24.22 -7.95 -7.87
C TRP A 17 24.65 -7.38 -6.52
N THR A 18 25.75 -7.88 -5.97
CA THR A 18 26.47 -7.26 -4.85
C THR A 18 27.55 -6.35 -5.42
N THR A 19 27.34 -5.03 -5.33
CA THR A 19 28.36 -4.04 -5.71
C THR A 19 29.31 -3.80 -4.55
N ALA A 20 30.58 -3.72 -4.91
CA ALA A 20 31.75 -3.75 -4.05
C ALA A 20 32.09 -2.38 -3.42
N LEU A 21 32.62 -2.45 -2.20
CA LEU A 21 33.67 -1.54 -1.72
C LEU A 21 34.91 -2.41 -1.54
N ASN A 22 35.94 -2.23 -2.38
CA ASN A 22 37.36 -2.40 -2.03
C ASN A 22 38.25 -2.03 -3.23
N HIS A 23 39.12 -1.04 -3.00
CA HIS A 23 40.24 -0.63 -3.85
C HIS A 23 41.51 -1.46 -3.53
N PRO A 24 42.61 -1.38 -4.30
CA PRO A 24 43.27 -2.55 -4.84
C PRO A 24 44.63 -2.85 -4.21
N PHE A 25 44.95 -4.13 -4.07
CA PHE A 25 46.32 -4.63 -4.25
C PHE A 25 46.26 -5.87 -5.12
N SER A 26 47.00 -5.82 -6.22
CA SER A 26 47.05 -6.79 -7.30
C SER A 26 48.36 -7.57 -7.25
N VAL A 27 48.32 -8.90 -7.08
CA VAL A 27 49.30 -9.86 -7.64
C VAL A 27 48.69 -11.29 -7.64
N PRO A 28 49.23 -12.30 -8.36
CA PRO A 28 48.51 -12.96 -9.45
C PRO A 28 48.09 -14.41 -9.14
N ARG A 29 47.14 -14.90 -9.96
CA ARG A 29 46.69 -16.29 -10.00
C ARG A 29 47.83 -17.24 -10.38
N THR A 30 48.02 -18.27 -9.57
CA THR A 30 48.48 -19.59 -10.03
C THR A 30 47.46 -20.65 -9.63
N TYR A 31 47.12 -21.47 -10.62
CA TYR A 31 46.20 -22.60 -10.56
C TYR A 31 46.94 -23.87 -10.09
N ASN A 32 46.15 -24.85 -9.68
CA ASN A 32 46.43 -26.27 -9.40
C ASN A 32 46.87 -26.67 -7.98
N GLY A 33 46.06 -27.57 -7.40
CA GLY A 33 46.60 -28.86 -6.97
C GLY A 33 46.43 -29.24 -5.50
N TYR A 34 45.45 -30.11 -5.26
CA TYR A 34 45.44 -31.20 -4.26
C TYR A 34 45.43 -30.95 -2.75
N GLN A 35 44.66 -31.87 -2.13
CA GLN A 35 44.80 -32.47 -0.79
C GLN A 35 44.29 -31.71 0.43
N ASN A 36 43.15 -32.22 0.92
CA ASN A 36 42.65 -32.06 2.28
C ASN A 36 43.67 -32.63 3.29
N HIS A 37 44.39 -31.75 3.97
CA HIS A 37 44.98 -32.05 5.26
C HIS A 37 44.26 -31.25 6.35
N TYR A 38 43.55 -32.00 7.20
CA TYR A 38 43.03 -31.53 8.48
C TYR A 38 44.21 -31.11 9.38
N TYR A 39 44.27 -29.83 9.75
CA TYR A 39 45.06 -29.37 10.90
C TYR A 39 44.11 -29.00 12.04
N PRO A 40 44.36 -29.45 13.28
CA PRO A 40 43.61 -29.02 14.45
C PRO A 40 44.10 -27.63 14.88
N PHE A 41 43.20 -26.65 14.91
CA PHE A 41 43.44 -25.37 15.57
C PHE A 41 43.46 -25.58 17.09
N TYR A 42 44.65 -25.49 17.68
CA TYR A 42 44.81 -25.33 19.13
C TYR A 42 44.35 -23.94 19.55
N ASN A 43 43.43 -23.89 20.52
CA ASN A 43 43.06 -22.69 21.26
C ASN A 43 44.28 -22.15 22.02
N GLN A 44 44.96 -21.14 21.48
CA GLN A 44 45.81 -20.27 22.29
C GLN A 44 44.92 -19.26 23.01
N PHE A 45 44.62 -19.58 24.27
CA PHE A 45 44.20 -18.62 25.26
C PHE A 45 45.22 -17.47 25.31
N LEU A 46 44.75 -16.24 25.10
CA LEU A 46 45.46 -15.04 25.53
C LEU A 46 45.64 -15.13 27.05
N GLN A 47 46.83 -15.52 27.49
CA GLN A 47 47.25 -15.31 28.87
C GLN A 47 47.26 -13.80 29.16
N PRO A 48 46.73 -13.35 30.31
CA PRO A 48 46.93 -11.98 30.74
C PRO A 48 48.42 -11.82 31.05
N SER A 49 49.10 -10.94 30.31
CA SER A 49 50.46 -10.53 30.63
C SER A 49 50.48 -9.95 32.04
N GLN A 50 51.04 -10.69 33.00
CA GLN A 50 51.37 -10.18 34.33
C GLN A 50 52.44 -9.11 34.18
N LYS A 51 52.02 -7.85 34.03
CA LYS A 51 52.89 -6.70 34.27
C LYS A 51 53.12 -6.61 35.77
N SER A 52 54.38 -6.67 36.16
CA SER A 52 54.84 -6.50 37.54
C SER A 52 54.34 -5.17 38.10
N LEU A 53 53.67 -5.26 39.25
CA LEU A 53 53.23 -4.13 40.05
C LEU A 53 54.45 -3.46 40.69
N THR A 54 54.83 -2.28 40.19
CA THR A 54 55.60 -1.31 40.98
C THR A 54 54.65 -0.55 41.90
N PRO A 55 54.95 -0.40 43.20
CA PRO A 55 54.10 0.30 44.16
C PRO A 55 54.30 1.81 44.03
N SER A 56 53.70 2.40 43.01
CA SER A 56 53.72 3.86 42.82
C SER A 56 52.34 4.45 43.07
N GLY A 57 52.23 5.12 44.22
CA GLY A 57 51.32 6.25 44.48
C GLY A 57 49.82 5.94 44.48
N ILE A 58 49.20 5.98 45.66
CA ILE A 58 47.75 6.08 45.84
C ILE A 58 47.31 7.46 45.32
N SER A 59 47.24 7.61 44.00
CA SER A 59 46.56 8.74 43.37
C SER A 59 45.08 8.54 43.61
N SER A 60 44.47 9.41 44.42
CA SER A 60 43.03 9.47 44.64
C SER A 60 42.32 9.68 43.31
N GLN A 61 41.92 8.59 42.65
CA GLN A 61 41.06 8.67 41.48
C GLN A 61 39.70 9.16 41.98
N HIS A 62 39.43 10.45 41.74
CA HIS A 62 38.10 11.01 41.94
C HIS A 62 37.14 10.25 41.02
N THR A 63 36.32 9.38 41.61
CA THR A 63 35.17 8.77 40.93
C THR A 63 34.27 9.92 40.48
N SER A 64 34.13 10.07 39.16
CA SER A 64 33.21 11.05 38.60
C SER A 64 31.80 10.72 39.06
N MET A 65 30.98 11.75 39.31
CA MET A 65 29.57 11.52 39.66
C MET A 65 28.80 10.77 38.55
N LEU A 66 29.32 10.81 37.31
CA LEU A 66 28.83 10.04 36.17
C LEU A 66 29.28 8.57 36.17
N ASP A 67 30.15 8.16 37.08
CA ASP A 67 30.53 6.76 37.24
C ASP A 67 29.52 5.98 38.11
N VAL A 68 28.56 6.68 38.74
CA VAL A 68 27.47 6.11 39.56
C VAL A 68 26.31 5.72 38.63
N PRO A 69 26.03 4.41 38.42
CA PRO A 69 25.01 3.95 37.46
C PRO A 69 23.62 4.54 37.71
N GLU A 70 23.24 4.73 38.98
CA GLU A 70 21.93 5.21 39.39
C GLU A 70 21.71 6.68 38.98
N VAL A 71 22.76 7.51 39.07
CA VAL A 71 22.71 8.90 38.59
C VAL A 71 22.51 8.91 37.09
N LEU A 72 23.21 8.02 36.38
CA LEU A 72 23.15 7.92 34.94
C LEU A 72 21.79 7.41 34.44
N GLU A 73 21.22 6.40 35.10
CA GLU A 73 19.87 5.91 34.83
C GLU A 73 18.82 7.01 35.07
N ARG A 74 18.99 7.82 36.13
CA ARG A 74 18.09 8.94 36.41
C ARG A 74 18.23 10.05 35.36
N VAL A 75 19.44 10.37 34.91
CA VAL A 75 19.66 11.29 33.78
C VAL A 75 19.01 10.76 32.50
N LEU A 76 19.24 9.49 32.15
CA LEU A 76 18.63 8.84 31.00
C LEU A 76 17.10 8.85 31.10
N SER A 77 16.52 8.74 32.30
CA SER A 77 15.07 8.77 32.51
C SER A 77 14.41 10.11 32.11
N PHE A 78 15.16 11.21 32.07
CA PHE A 78 14.67 12.52 31.61
C PHE A 78 14.70 12.69 30.08
N LEU A 79 15.45 11.84 29.37
CA LEU A 79 15.52 11.88 27.91
C LEU A 79 14.31 11.17 27.29
N ASN A 80 13.88 11.56 26.09
CA ASN A 80 12.93 10.76 25.32
C ASN A 80 13.62 9.51 24.73
N LEU A 81 12.86 8.53 24.22
CA LEU A 81 13.44 7.27 23.71
C LEU A 81 14.50 7.49 22.64
N GLN A 82 14.30 8.44 21.74
CA GLN A 82 15.21 8.72 20.62
C GLN A 82 16.54 9.31 21.10
N ASP A 83 16.49 10.22 22.06
CA ASP A 83 17.68 10.79 22.70
C ASP A 83 18.41 9.72 23.50
N ARG A 84 17.69 8.89 24.27
CA ARG A 84 18.30 7.75 25.01
C ARG A 84 19.06 6.82 24.08
N LEU A 85 18.49 6.48 22.92
CA LEU A 85 19.15 5.64 21.92
C LEU A 85 20.40 6.30 21.33
N SER A 86 20.45 7.63 21.25
CA SER A 86 21.60 8.39 20.75
C SER A 86 22.71 8.51 21.80
N THR A 87 22.34 8.67 23.07
CA THR A 87 23.31 8.81 24.18
C THR A 87 24.16 7.56 24.46
N ARG A 88 23.79 6.40 23.90
CA ARG A 88 24.61 5.17 23.97
C ARG A 88 25.99 5.32 23.34
N LEU A 89 26.18 6.31 22.46
CA LEU A 89 27.43 6.57 21.76
C LEU A 89 28.40 7.46 22.56
N VAL A 90 27.97 7.97 23.73
CA VAL A 90 28.74 8.92 24.54
C VAL A 90 29.94 8.23 25.19
N CYS A 91 29.70 7.18 25.97
CA CYS A 91 30.77 6.36 26.55
C CYS A 91 30.26 4.97 26.97
N LYS A 92 31.18 4.13 27.47
CA LYS A 92 30.88 2.76 27.89
C LYS A 92 29.86 2.68 29.04
N GLN A 93 29.90 3.59 30.02
CA GLN A 93 28.94 3.60 31.13
C GLN A 93 27.53 3.95 30.66
N TRP A 94 27.41 4.95 29.77
CA TRP A 94 26.14 5.30 29.13
C TRP A 94 25.58 4.17 28.29
N TYR A 95 26.43 3.46 27.54
CA TYR A 95 26.02 2.24 26.85
C TYR A 95 25.50 1.17 27.83
N VAL A 96 26.18 0.95 28.96
CA VAL A 96 25.76 -0.05 29.95
C VAL A 96 24.44 0.33 30.63
N ALA A 97 24.28 1.59 31.06
CA ALA A 97 23.07 2.09 31.69
C ALA A 97 21.87 2.13 30.73
N SER A 98 22.08 2.50 29.46
CA SER A 98 21.02 2.48 28.44
C SER A 98 20.72 1.09 27.88
N ARG A 99 21.52 0.08 28.21
CA ARG A 99 21.46 -1.24 27.57
C ARG A 99 20.11 -1.92 27.73
N HIS A 100 19.45 -1.79 28.88
CA HIS A 100 18.14 -2.40 29.13
C HIS A 100 17.01 -1.73 28.31
N LEU A 101 17.27 -0.56 27.75
CA LEU A 101 16.36 0.16 26.85
C LEU A 101 16.57 -0.24 25.38
N LEU A 102 17.68 -0.92 25.08
CA LEU A 102 17.96 -1.40 23.73
C LEU A 102 17.17 -2.68 23.50
N HIS A 103 16.15 -2.59 22.63
CA HIS A 103 15.52 -3.79 22.10
C HIS A 103 16.53 -4.49 21.16
N ILE A 104 17.25 -5.50 21.68
CA ILE A 104 18.28 -6.17 20.90
C ILE A 104 17.61 -7.22 20.01
N GLN A 105 17.57 -6.92 18.72
CA GLN A 105 17.12 -7.81 17.65
C GLN A 105 18.33 -8.43 16.94
N THR A 106 18.22 -9.71 16.59
CA THR A 106 19.17 -10.33 15.66
C THR A 106 18.45 -11.24 14.69
N VAL A 107 19.01 -11.34 13.49
CA VAL A 107 18.56 -12.29 12.47
C VAL A 107 19.55 -13.44 12.41
N TRP A 108 19.09 -14.65 12.72
CA TRP A 108 19.79 -15.89 12.45
C TRP A 108 19.35 -16.39 11.09
N GLN A 109 20.20 -16.20 10.07
CA GLN A 109 20.05 -16.88 8.79
C GLN A 109 20.91 -18.14 8.79
N GLU A 110 20.32 -19.28 8.44
CA GLU A 110 21.10 -20.49 8.15
C GLU A 110 21.82 -20.30 6.81
N ASN A 111 22.89 -19.52 6.82
CA ASN A 111 23.91 -19.50 5.78
C ASN A 111 25.08 -20.39 6.22
N PRO A 112 25.86 -20.94 5.27
CA PRO A 112 26.97 -21.84 5.56
C PRO A 112 28.17 -21.20 6.28
N ILE A 113 28.12 -19.90 6.61
CA ILE A 113 29.24 -19.21 7.27
C ILE A 113 29.10 -19.37 8.79
N PRO A 114 29.98 -20.15 9.46
CA PRO A 114 29.83 -20.48 10.88
C PRO A 114 30.01 -19.27 11.81
N GLU A 115 30.76 -18.24 11.39
CA GLU A 115 31.16 -17.11 12.23
C GLU A 115 29.97 -16.33 12.80
N ASN A 116 28.95 -16.07 11.98
CA ASN A 116 27.76 -15.33 12.43
C ASN A 116 26.94 -16.11 13.47
N GLN A 117 26.93 -17.44 13.40
CA GLN A 117 26.19 -18.27 14.35
C GLN A 117 26.77 -18.14 15.76
N TYR A 118 28.11 -18.14 15.90
CA TYR A 118 28.74 -17.99 17.21
C TYR A 118 28.46 -16.63 17.86
N LEU A 119 28.42 -15.55 17.06
CA LEU A 119 28.10 -14.22 17.56
C LEU A 119 26.67 -14.15 18.11
N VAL A 120 25.71 -14.72 17.39
CA VAL A 120 24.30 -14.81 17.83
C VAL A 120 24.21 -15.66 19.11
N LEU A 121 24.82 -16.85 19.11
CA LEU A 121 24.80 -17.76 20.26
C LEU A 121 25.42 -17.16 21.52
N ARG A 122 26.50 -16.38 21.38
CA ARG A 122 27.15 -15.67 22.50
C ARG A 122 26.27 -14.53 23.05
N GLY A 123 25.42 -13.96 22.20
CA GLY A 123 24.53 -12.85 22.53
C GLY A 123 23.15 -13.26 23.06
N LEU A 124 22.76 -14.53 22.98
CA LEU A 124 21.38 -15.00 23.23
C LEU A 124 20.76 -14.50 24.55
N SER A 125 21.54 -14.49 25.64
CA SER A 125 21.07 -14.03 26.96
C SER A 125 20.73 -12.56 27.05
N ARG A 126 21.06 -11.81 25.99
CA ARG A 126 20.83 -10.37 25.88
C ARG A 126 19.80 -10.02 24.83
N LEU A 127 19.30 -10.99 24.06
CA LEU A 127 18.38 -10.74 22.96
C LEU A 127 16.95 -10.60 23.49
N ASP A 128 16.28 -9.52 23.09
CA ASP A 128 14.84 -9.39 23.28
C ASP A 128 14.08 -10.07 22.14
N SER A 129 14.65 -10.08 20.93
CA SER A 129 13.99 -10.62 19.75
C SER A 129 14.95 -11.35 18.81
N LEU A 130 14.52 -12.51 18.34
CA LEU A 130 15.28 -13.39 17.45
C LEU A 130 14.43 -13.68 16.21
N THR A 131 14.98 -13.38 15.03
CA THR A 131 14.39 -13.79 13.75
C THR A 131 15.23 -14.92 13.18
N TYR A 132 14.70 -16.13 13.15
CA TYR A 132 15.30 -17.28 12.51
C TYR A 132 14.74 -17.42 11.08
N CYS A 133 15.63 -17.48 10.09
CA CYS A 133 15.30 -17.60 8.68
C CYS A 133 15.96 -18.84 8.07
N LEU A 134 15.14 -19.76 7.59
CA LEU A 134 15.55 -20.92 6.80
C LEU A 134 15.30 -20.63 5.32
N ARG A 135 16.35 -20.68 4.49
CA ARG A 135 16.21 -20.48 3.04
C ARG A 135 15.68 -21.75 2.38
N GLN A 136 14.68 -21.56 1.51
CA GLN A 136 13.85 -22.62 0.90
C GLN A 136 14.62 -23.66 0.03
N ARG A 137 15.91 -23.46 -0.25
CA ARG A 137 16.69 -24.37 -1.12
C ARG A 137 17.54 -25.39 -0.35
N ASP A 138 17.67 -25.23 0.95
CA ASP A 138 18.50 -26.12 1.76
C ASP A 138 17.60 -27.21 2.35
N PHE A 139 17.76 -28.43 1.82
CA PHE A 139 17.04 -29.61 2.30
C PHE A 139 17.27 -29.80 3.81
N ASP A 140 16.20 -30.20 4.51
CA ASP A 140 16.16 -30.41 5.98
C ASP A 140 17.27 -31.34 6.53
N ASP A 141 17.88 -32.14 5.66
CA ASP A 141 18.87 -33.15 6.02
C ASP A 141 20.33 -32.69 5.91
N THR A 142 20.60 -31.40 5.67
CA THR A 142 21.99 -30.94 5.68
C THR A 142 22.56 -31.01 7.12
N PRO A 143 23.68 -31.74 7.36
CA PRO A 143 24.20 -31.96 8.70
C PRO A 143 24.59 -30.66 9.43
N ASN A 144 24.99 -29.63 8.68
CA ASN A 144 25.32 -28.32 9.23
C ASN A 144 24.13 -27.64 9.91
N VAL A 145 22.93 -27.82 9.37
CA VAL A 145 21.70 -27.25 9.93
C VAL A 145 21.34 -27.93 11.24
N GLN A 146 21.47 -29.26 11.33
CA GLN A 146 21.26 -30.00 12.57
C GLN A 146 22.26 -29.59 13.67
N VAL A 147 23.54 -29.38 13.31
CA VAL A 147 24.57 -28.93 14.26
C VAL A 147 24.31 -27.50 14.74
N ALA A 148 23.90 -26.60 13.84
CA ALA A 148 23.54 -25.23 14.21
C ALA A 148 22.35 -25.21 15.18
N TRP A 149 21.35 -26.07 14.91
CA TRP A 149 20.16 -26.19 15.75
C TRP A 149 20.44 -26.81 17.12
N SER A 150 21.25 -27.87 17.18
CA SER A 150 21.62 -28.48 18.47
C SER A 150 22.35 -27.48 19.36
N ARG A 151 23.24 -26.66 18.79
CA ARG A 151 23.92 -25.59 19.55
C ARG A 151 22.96 -24.53 20.07
N LEU A 152 21.95 -24.14 19.30
CA LEU A 152 20.90 -23.22 19.78
C LEU A 152 20.13 -23.88 20.92
N ARG A 153 19.74 -25.15 20.76
CA ARG A 153 19.03 -25.93 21.78
C ARG A 153 19.82 -26.00 23.08
N ASP A 154 21.10 -26.33 23.02
CA ASP A 154 21.97 -26.44 24.20
C ASP A 154 22.09 -25.10 24.93
N ARG A 155 22.12 -24.00 24.18
CA ARG A 155 22.19 -22.65 24.76
C ARG A 155 20.87 -22.23 25.40
N VAL A 156 19.77 -22.49 24.72
CA VAL A 156 18.41 -22.27 25.21
C VAL A 156 18.14 -23.09 26.48
N SER A 157 18.46 -24.38 26.47
CA SER A 157 18.27 -25.29 27.62
C SER A 157 19.16 -24.94 28.80
N SER A 158 20.34 -24.34 28.58
CA SER A 158 21.18 -23.79 29.64
C SER A 158 20.62 -22.53 30.32
N GLY A 159 19.41 -22.08 29.96
CA GLY A 159 18.75 -20.91 30.55
C GLY A 159 19.22 -19.57 29.96
N GLN A 160 20.04 -19.58 28.91
CA GLN A 160 20.55 -18.35 28.28
C GLN A 160 19.50 -17.63 27.42
N THR A 161 18.23 -18.03 27.42
CA THR A 161 17.15 -17.33 26.70
C THR A 161 16.07 -16.76 27.60
N ALA A 162 16.32 -16.66 28.90
CA ALA A 162 15.35 -16.14 29.87
C ALA A 162 14.82 -14.71 29.58
N CYS A 163 15.50 -13.95 28.71
CA CYS A 163 15.10 -12.59 28.33
C CYS A 163 14.39 -12.51 26.96
N LEU A 164 14.30 -13.60 26.20
CA LEU A 164 13.75 -13.56 24.84
C LEU A 164 12.23 -13.31 24.90
N LYS A 165 11.79 -12.19 24.31
CA LYS A 165 10.38 -11.75 24.31
C LYS A 165 9.69 -11.98 22.98
N SER A 166 10.42 -11.99 21.87
CA SER A 166 9.86 -12.18 20.53
C SER A 166 10.68 -13.17 19.71
N LEU A 167 10.01 -14.12 19.06
CA LEU A 167 10.62 -15.10 18.18
C LEU A 167 9.88 -15.08 16.85
N THR A 168 10.60 -14.81 15.77
CA THR A 168 10.09 -14.96 14.41
C THR A 168 10.81 -16.11 13.74
N VAL A 169 10.07 -17.11 13.30
CA VAL A 169 10.58 -18.27 12.56
C VAL A 169 10.06 -18.13 11.14
N SER A 170 10.94 -18.07 10.15
CA SER A 170 10.58 -17.91 8.75
C SER A 170 11.23 -19.00 7.89
N GLY A 171 10.46 -19.54 6.94
CA GLY A 171 10.88 -20.63 6.06
C GLY A 171 10.25 -21.97 6.43
N PRO A 172 10.57 -23.05 5.68
CA PRO A 172 9.93 -24.37 5.79
C PRO A 172 10.39 -25.14 7.03
N VAL A 173 10.28 -24.52 8.21
CA VAL A 173 10.78 -25.06 9.47
C VAL A 173 9.81 -26.11 10.01
N ASN A 174 10.29 -27.30 10.33
CA ASN A 174 9.50 -28.28 11.07
C ASN A 174 9.37 -27.84 12.54
N ILE A 175 8.21 -27.29 12.94
CA ILE A 175 8.00 -26.81 14.31
C ILE A 175 8.18 -27.92 15.33
N HIS A 176 7.65 -29.11 15.07
CA HIS A 176 7.68 -30.19 16.05
C HIS A 176 9.12 -30.66 16.35
N LEU A 177 9.96 -30.80 15.32
CA LEU A 177 11.34 -31.25 15.49
C LEU A 177 12.28 -30.14 15.98
N ARG A 178 12.04 -28.90 15.53
CA ARG A 178 12.95 -27.80 15.78
C ARG A 178 12.47 -26.93 16.93
N ILE A 179 11.35 -26.24 16.74
CA ILE A 179 10.87 -25.18 17.64
C ILE A 179 10.29 -25.72 18.94
N ALA A 180 9.43 -26.73 18.90
CA ALA A 180 8.72 -27.24 20.07
C ALA A 180 9.65 -27.66 21.22
N PRO A 181 10.80 -28.34 20.98
CA PRO A 181 11.78 -28.64 22.02
C PRO A 181 12.40 -27.42 22.71
N LEU A 182 12.36 -26.23 22.09
CA LEU A 182 12.90 -25.00 22.66
C LEU A 182 11.89 -24.23 23.50
N LEU A 183 10.59 -24.37 23.20
CA LEU A 183 9.55 -23.55 23.80
C LEU A 183 9.49 -23.63 25.34
N PRO A 184 9.67 -24.79 26.00
CA PRO A 184 9.67 -24.87 27.46
C PRO A 184 10.71 -23.98 28.15
N TYR A 185 11.80 -23.65 27.45
CA TYR A 185 12.88 -22.80 27.95
C TYR A 185 12.70 -21.31 27.58
N MET A 186 11.61 -20.98 26.89
CA MET A 186 11.27 -19.63 26.43
C MET A 186 10.03 -19.08 27.16
N ALA A 187 9.96 -19.30 28.48
CA ALA A 187 8.81 -18.87 29.30
C ALA A 187 8.54 -17.35 29.28
N SER A 188 9.55 -16.54 28.93
CA SER A 188 9.47 -15.08 28.77
C SER A 188 8.84 -14.64 27.45
N LEU A 189 8.58 -15.57 26.51
CA LEU A 189 8.13 -15.24 25.18
C LEU A 189 6.73 -14.62 25.21
N THR A 190 6.62 -13.43 24.62
CA THR A 190 5.38 -12.64 24.51
C THR A 190 4.87 -12.55 23.08
N SER A 191 5.73 -12.78 22.08
CA SER A 191 5.40 -12.72 20.66
C SER A 191 6.06 -13.90 19.93
N LEU A 192 5.26 -14.65 19.19
CA LEU A 192 5.69 -15.76 18.36
C LEU A 192 5.09 -15.62 16.97
N HIS A 193 5.97 -15.45 15.97
CA HIS A 193 5.60 -15.35 14.56
C HIS A 193 6.16 -16.55 13.81
N LEU A 194 5.30 -17.31 13.15
CA LEU A 194 5.61 -18.54 12.46
C LEU A 194 5.26 -18.33 10.98
N GLN A 195 6.24 -17.98 10.17
CA GLN A 195 6.08 -17.62 8.77
C GLN A 195 6.60 -18.73 7.85
N SER A 196 5.77 -19.13 6.89
CA SER A 196 6.11 -20.16 5.91
C SER A 196 6.39 -21.55 6.47
N VAL A 197 5.85 -21.86 7.64
CA VAL A 197 6.12 -23.10 8.35
C VAL A 197 5.47 -24.28 7.65
N SER A 198 6.19 -25.41 7.57
CA SER A 198 5.62 -26.66 7.07
C SER A 198 4.52 -27.16 8.01
N SER A 199 3.42 -27.65 7.44
CA SER A 199 2.34 -28.30 8.18
C SER A 199 2.88 -29.61 8.75
N THR A 200 3.56 -29.55 9.87
CA THR A 200 3.89 -30.70 10.71
C THR A 200 2.93 -30.67 11.90
N SER A 201 2.66 -31.79 12.53
CA SER A 201 1.68 -31.90 13.62
C SER A 201 2.14 -31.11 14.86
N TYR A 202 1.79 -29.84 14.93
CA TYR A 202 1.80 -29.06 16.16
C TYR A 202 0.37 -28.61 16.48
N THR A 203 0.11 -28.19 17.72
CA THR A 203 -1.19 -27.65 18.12
C THR A 203 -0.99 -26.26 18.68
N ILE A 204 -1.99 -25.39 18.55
CA ILE A 204 -1.95 -24.07 19.18
C ILE A 204 -1.84 -24.23 20.71
N ALA A 205 -2.50 -25.25 21.27
CA ALA A 205 -2.40 -25.62 22.69
C ALA A 205 -0.95 -25.85 23.13
N LEU A 206 -0.16 -26.63 22.38
CA LEU A 206 1.26 -26.88 22.69
C LEU A 206 2.07 -25.58 22.78
N LEU A 207 1.84 -24.65 21.85
CA LEU A 207 2.53 -23.35 21.84
C LEU A 207 2.15 -22.50 23.06
N LEU A 208 0.86 -22.47 23.41
CA LEU A 208 0.35 -21.68 24.53
C LEU A 208 0.72 -22.26 25.90
N GLU A 209 0.74 -23.59 26.03
CA GLU A 209 1.18 -24.29 27.25
C GLU A 209 2.67 -24.10 27.49
N SER A 210 3.48 -24.15 26.42
CA SER A 210 4.92 -23.95 26.52
C SER A 210 5.30 -22.48 26.77
N CYS A 211 4.45 -21.53 26.36
CA CYS A 211 4.70 -20.10 26.48
C CYS A 211 3.51 -19.38 27.15
N PRO A 212 3.32 -19.51 28.48
CA PRO A 212 2.15 -18.97 29.18
C PRO A 212 2.06 -17.44 29.21
N GLN A 213 3.15 -16.72 28.89
CA GLN A 213 3.17 -15.25 28.77
C GLN A 213 2.87 -14.75 27.35
N LEU A 214 2.59 -15.65 26.40
CA LEU A 214 2.38 -15.29 25.01
C LEU A 214 1.18 -14.35 24.85
N ARG A 215 1.41 -13.21 24.20
CA ARG A 215 0.41 -12.16 23.91
C ARG A 215 0.10 -12.08 22.43
N VAL A 216 1.08 -12.37 21.57
CA VAL A 216 0.92 -12.35 20.12
C VAL A 216 1.33 -13.70 19.57
N LEU A 217 0.40 -14.36 18.88
CA LEU A 217 0.65 -15.57 18.13
C LEU A 217 0.21 -15.36 16.70
N ASP A 218 1.14 -15.54 15.78
CA ASP A 218 0.94 -15.27 14.37
C ASP A 218 1.48 -16.43 13.54
N ILE A 219 0.62 -17.08 12.77
CA ILE A 219 0.92 -18.32 12.05
C ILE A 219 0.52 -18.17 10.58
N HIS A 220 1.51 -18.19 9.71
CA HIS A 220 1.37 -18.10 8.27
C HIS A 220 1.91 -19.38 7.62
N SER A 221 1.05 -20.12 6.95
CA SER A 221 1.48 -21.22 6.10
C SER A 221 2.09 -20.70 4.80
N GLY A 222 3.25 -21.23 4.41
CA GLY A 222 4.01 -20.76 3.25
C GLY A 222 3.70 -21.50 1.96
N SER A 223 2.90 -22.57 2.03
CA SER A 223 2.57 -23.38 0.87
C SER A 223 1.49 -22.69 0.04
N SER A 224 1.90 -21.92 -0.97
CA SER A 224 1.04 -21.59 -2.12
C SER A 224 0.76 -22.82 -3.00
N LEU A 225 1.56 -23.88 -2.84
CA LEU A 225 1.45 -25.12 -3.59
C LEU A 225 0.67 -26.13 -2.77
N HIS A 226 -0.55 -26.45 -3.22
CA HIS A 226 -1.42 -27.56 -2.81
C HIS A 226 -0.65 -28.65 -2.04
N PRO A 227 -0.57 -28.54 -0.70
CA PRO A 227 0.15 -29.52 0.10
C PRO A 227 -0.54 -30.87 -0.07
N ARG A 228 0.14 -31.80 -0.76
CA ARG A 228 -0.35 -33.18 -0.97
C ARG A 228 -0.60 -33.94 0.34
N ARG A 229 -0.13 -33.41 1.47
CA ARG A 229 -0.35 -33.93 2.83
C ARG A 229 -0.47 -32.74 3.79
N LEU A 230 -1.70 -32.29 4.01
CA LEU A 230 -2.01 -31.30 5.04
C LEU A 230 -2.10 -31.99 6.39
N HIS A 231 -1.23 -31.62 7.32
CA HIS A 231 -1.43 -31.94 8.72
C HIS A 231 -2.42 -30.93 9.30
N VAL A 232 -3.45 -31.45 9.94
CA VAL A 232 -4.50 -30.67 10.59
C VAL A 232 -4.00 -30.25 11.97
N LEU A 233 -4.09 -28.96 12.31
CA LEU A 233 -3.90 -28.53 13.70
C LEU A 233 -5.08 -29.03 14.54
N GLU A 234 -4.81 -29.96 15.45
CA GLU A 234 -5.81 -30.56 16.34
C GLU A 234 -6.05 -29.75 17.62
N ALA A 235 -7.23 -29.96 18.19
CA ALA A 235 -7.66 -29.34 19.44
C ALA A 235 -6.99 -30.08 20.59
N GLY A 236 -5.79 -29.66 20.97
CA GLY A 236 -5.23 -30.05 22.27
C GLY A 236 -6.18 -29.58 23.39
N LYS A 237 -6.25 -30.33 24.49
CA LYS A 237 -6.98 -29.88 25.69
C LYS A 237 -6.23 -28.71 26.29
N THR A 238 -6.76 -27.50 26.16
CA THR A 238 -6.18 -26.31 26.78
C THR A 238 -6.48 -26.28 28.28
N LEU A 239 -5.44 -26.15 29.10
CA LEU A 239 -5.55 -26.26 30.56
C LEU A 239 -5.78 -24.93 31.30
N GLY A 240 -5.86 -23.79 30.62
CA GLY A 240 -6.05 -22.53 31.35
C GLY A 240 -6.37 -21.31 30.51
N PRO A 241 -6.72 -20.20 31.20
CA PRO A 241 -6.87 -18.91 30.56
C PRO A 241 -5.51 -18.37 30.13
N TYR A 242 -5.33 -18.15 28.82
CA TYR A 242 -4.09 -17.60 28.28
C TYR A 242 -4.13 -16.07 28.21
N LYS A 243 -2.94 -15.45 28.22
CA LYS A 243 -2.76 -13.99 28.12
C LYS A 243 -2.72 -13.50 26.67
N LEU A 244 -3.25 -14.27 25.74
CA LEU A 244 -3.20 -13.98 24.32
C LEU A 244 -4.07 -12.75 23.99
N HIS A 245 -3.50 -11.78 23.30
CA HIS A 245 -4.15 -10.55 22.86
C HIS A 245 -4.37 -10.53 21.35
N THR A 246 -3.44 -11.12 20.59
CA THR A 246 -3.49 -11.19 19.13
C THR A 246 -3.30 -12.63 18.69
N LEU A 247 -4.23 -13.14 17.90
CA LEU A 247 -4.14 -14.42 17.22
C LEU A 247 -4.36 -14.19 15.72
N SER A 248 -3.38 -14.54 14.91
CA SER A 248 -3.45 -14.45 13.46
C SER A 248 -3.12 -15.81 12.84
N LEU A 249 -4.04 -16.32 12.02
CA LEU A 249 -3.93 -17.58 11.30
C LEU A 249 -4.15 -17.30 9.81
N TYR A 250 -3.11 -17.51 9.00
CA TYR A 250 -3.11 -17.25 7.56
C TYR A 250 -2.77 -18.52 6.77
N LYS A 251 -3.70 -18.98 5.91
CA LYS A 251 -3.54 -20.21 5.10
C LYS A 251 -3.24 -21.47 5.91
N VAL A 252 -3.73 -21.51 7.15
CA VAL A 252 -3.50 -22.62 8.07
C VAL A 252 -4.60 -23.67 7.94
N CYS A 253 -4.23 -24.95 7.98
CA CYS A 253 -5.17 -26.06 8.07
C CYS A 253 -5.49 -26.36 9.54
N ILE A 254 -6.72 -26.07 9.97
CA ILE A 254 -7.13 -26.15 11.38
C ILE A 254 -8.61 -26.53 11.50
N THR A 255 -8.97 -27.36 12.48
CA THR A 255 -10.38 -27.68 12.73
C THR A 255 -11.11 -26.53 13.44
N GLN A 256 -12.40 -26.38 13.17
CA GLN A 256 -13.25 -25.42 13.88
C GLN A 256 -13.17 -25.60 15.40
N ALA A 257 -13.23 -26.84 15.89
CA ALA A 257 -13.14 -27.14 17.33
C ALA A 257 -11.85 -26.62 17.96
N SER A 258 -10.74 -26.64 17.23
CA SER A 258 -9.45 -26.10 17.71
C SER A 258 -9.48 -24.58 17.86
N ILE A 259 -10.11 -23.89 16.90
CA ILE A 259 -10.27 -22.43 16.96
C ILE A 259 -11.19 -22.07 18.13
N GLU A 260 -12.36 -22.71 18.22
CA GLU A 260 -13.35 -22.48 19.29
C GLU A 260 -12.71 -22.70 20.68
N THR A 261 -12.01 -23.81 20.88
CA THR A 261 -11.34 -24.15 22.15
C THR A 261 -10.25 -23.13 22.50
N THR A 262 -9.45 -22.71 21.50
CA THR A 262 -8.39 -21.71 21.70
C THR A 262 -8.99 -20.36 22.10
N VAL A 263 -10.03 -19.91 21.40
CA VAL A 263 -10.70 -18.63 21.64
C VAL A 263 -11.41 -18.62 22.99
N ALA A 264 -12.10 -19.70 23.35
CA ALA A 264 -12.72 -19.85 24.68
C ALA A 264 -11.69 -19.77 25.82
N SER A 265 -10.45 -20.19 25.56
CA SER A 265 -9.34 -20.10 26.53
C SER A 265 -8.66 -18.73 26.56
N CYS A 266 -9.04 -17.79 25.69
CA CYS A 266 -8.35 -16.50 25.50
C CYS A 266 -9.30 -15.29 25.67
N SER A 267 -9.93 -15.14 26.83
CA SER A 267 -10.89 -14.04 27.09
C SER A 267 -10.32 -12.62 26.98
N LYS A 268 -8.99 -12.46 26.92
CA LYS A 268 -8.27 -11.18 26.75
C LYS A 268 -7.94 -10.84 25.29
N LEU A 269 -8.41 -11.65 24.34
CA LEU A 269 -8.14 -11.45 22.93
C LEU A 269 -8.73 -10.12 22.46
N LYS A 270 -7.90 -9.29 21.82
CA LYS A 270 -8.25 -7.98 21.25
C LYS A 270 -8.26 -8.00 19.73
N SER A 271 -7.46 -8.87 19.13
CA SER A 271 -7.32 -9.00 17.69
C SER A 271 -7.34 -10.47 17.28
N LEU A 272 -8.25 -10.83 16.39
CA LEU A 272 -8.35 -12.15 15.79
C LEU A 272 -8.35 -12.02 14.27
N SER A 273 -7.47 -12.76 13.60
CA SER A 273 -7.42 -12.84 12.14
C SER A 273 -7.42 -14.30 11.69
N LEU A 274 -8.42 -14.68 10.92
CA LEU A 274 -8.67 -16.01 10.37
C LEU A 274 -8.77 -15.87 8.84
N ILE A 275 -7.63 -15.95 8.16
CA ILE A 275 -7.50 -15.58 6.75
C ILE A 275 -7.17 -16.83 5.92
N ASP A 276 -7.94 -17.06 4.86
CA ASP A 276 -7.74 -18.17 3.92
C ASP A 276 -7.57 -19.55 4.62
N LEU A 277 -8.31 -19.81 5.70
CA LEU A 277 -8.20 -21.08 6.43
C LEU A 277 -8.49 -22.26 5.50
N ILE A 278 -7.66 -23.29 5.57
CA ILE A 278 -7.78 -24.49 4.75
C ILE A 278 -8.60 -25.52 5.51
N ASP A 279 -9.67 -26.04 4.89
CA ASP A 279 -10.45 -27.11 5.49
C ASP A 279 -9.60 -28.39 5.56
N PRO A 280 -9.63 -29.12 6.70
CA PRO A 280 -8.92 -30.39 6.80
C PRO A 280 -9.41 -31.36 5.73
N PRO A 281 -8.52 -32.11 5.05
CA PRO A 281 -8.94 -33.12 4.10
C PRO A 281 -9.85 -34.12 4.82
N LEU A 282 -11.02 -34.38 4.23
CA LEU A 282 -11.92 -35.41 4.72
C LEU A 282 -11.12 -36.73 4.80
N PRO A 283 -11.16 -37.47 5.92
CA PRO A 283 -10.64 -38.83 5.92
C PRO A 283 -11.37 -39.57 4.79
N ILE A 284 -10.60 -40.15 3.86
CA ILE A 284 -11.12 -40.93 2.74
C ILE A 284 -11.70 -42.22 3.33
N LEU A 285 -12.87 -42.15 3.96
CA LEU A 285 -13.68 -43.33 4.23
C LEU A 285 -14.44 -43.62 2.94
N GLU A 286 -14.18 -44.78 2.37
CA GLU A 286 -14.63 -45.22 1.04
C GLU A 286 -16.15 -45.43 0.90
N SER A 287 -16.99 -45.07 1.87
CA SER A 287 -18.44 -45.27 1.74
C SER A 287 -19.29 -44.30 2.58
N ASP A 288 -20.04 -43.45 1.87
CA ASP A 288 -21.35 -42.89 2.24
C ASP A 288 -21.50 -41.83 3.36
N ILE A 289 -20.52 -40.95 3.58
CA ILE A 289 -20.70 -39.82 4.52
C ILE A 289 -20.72 -38.47 3.80
N THR A 290 -21.93 -37.94 3.60
CA THR A 290 -22.23 -36.58 3.13
C THR A 290 -22.00 -35.50 4.21
N ALA A 291 -21.38 -35.84 5.35
CA ALA A 291 -21.12 -34.89 6.42
C ALA A 291 -20.00 -33.92 6.00
N THR A 292 -20.40 -32.72 5.60
CA THR A 292 -19.49 -31.62 5.28
C THR A 292 -18.66 -31.25 6.51
N THR A 293 -17.36 -31.52 6.51
CA THR A 293 -16.39 -31.01 7.51
C THR A 293 -16.12 -29.51 7.39
N ARG A 294 -16.95 -28.79 6.64
CA ARG A 294 -16.80 -27.37 6.42
C ARG A 294 -17.03 -26.62 7.73
N ILE A 295 -16.20 -25.62 7.97
CA ILE A 295 -16.36 -24.72 9.11
C ILE A 295 -17.75 -24.08 9.08
N ASP A 296 -18.57 -24.35 10.10
CA ASP A 296 -19.80 -23.62 10.38
C ASP A 296 -19.44 -22.23 10.91
N LYS A 297 -19.34 -21.29 9.98
CA LYS A 297 -18.95 -19.90 10.26
C LYS A 297 -19.90 -19.22 11.24
N ARG A 298 -21.20 -19.53 11.21
CA ARG A 298 -22.16 -18.88 12.12
C ARG A 298 -21.84 -19.26 13.56
N ARG A 299 -21.73 -20.57 13.82
CA ARG A 299 -21.36 -21.11 15.13
C ARG A 299 -20.00 -20.59 15.59
N LEU A 300 -19.01 -20.57 14.69
CA LEU A 300 -17.67 -20.09 15.01
C LEU A 300 -17.70 -18.61 15.45
N ILE A 301 -18.35 -17.75 14.68
CA ILE A 301 -18.42 -16.31 14.99
C ILE A 301 -19.23 -16.06 16.27
N THR A 302 -20.32 -16.79 16.50
CA THR A 302 -21.06 -16.73 17.77
C THR A 302 -20.14 -17.09 18.94
N THR A 303 -19.40 -18.19 18.85
CA THR A 303 -18.45 -18.61 19.89
C THR A 303 -17.38 -17.54 20.15
N ILE A 304 -16.86 -16.90 19.09
CA ILE A 304 -15.89 -15.81 19.21
C ILE A 304 -16.50 -14.61 19.93
N GLY A 305 -17.72 -14.19 19.56
CA GLY A 305 -18.41 -13.05 20.18
C GLY A 305 -18.69 -13.28 21.66
N GLU A 306 -19.13 -14.48 22.03
CA GLU A 306 -19.41 -14.86 23.42
C GLU A 306 -18.14 -14.98 24.26
N SER A 307 -17.06 -15.54 23.70
CA SER A 307 -15.81 -15.78 24.42
C SER A 307 -14.91 -14.53 24.52
N CYS A 308 -15.01 -13.62 23.55
CA CYS A 308 -14.14 -12.44 23.43
C CYS A 308 -14.95 -11.14 23.21
N PRO A 309 -15.77 -10.71 24.18
CA PRO A 309 -16.63 -9.52 24.03
C PRO A 309 -15.84 -8.19 23.88
N ASN A 310 -14.55 -8.18 24.24
CA ASN A 310 -13.66 -7.01 24.12
C ASN A 310 -12.84 -7.00 22.83
N LEU A 311 -13.20 -7.82 21.84
CA LEU A 311 -12.52 -7.89 20.56
C LEU A 311 -12.68 -6.55 19.82
N ARG A 312 -11.55 -5.97 19.38
CA ARG A 312 -11.51 -4.71 18.63
C ARG A 312 -11.28 -4.95 17.14
N HIS A 313 -10.44 -5.92 16.83
CA HIS A 313 -10.13 -6.30 15.47
C HIS A 313 -10.59 -7.74 15.21
N LEU A 314 -11.46 -7.91 14.21
CA LEU A 314 -11.89 -9.22 13.73
C LEU A 314 -11.70 -9.27 12.22
N HIS A 315 -10.86 -10.18 11.76
CA HIS A 315 -10.77 -10.52 10.34
C HIS A 315 -11.11 -11.99 10.18
N CYS A 316 -12.15 -12.31 9.42
CA CYS A 316 -12.52 -13.69 9.12
C CYS A 316 -12.85 -13.83 7.63
N SER A 317 -11.82 -14.05 6.82
CA SER A 317 -11.91 -14.29 5.37
C SER A 317 -11.73 -15.78 5.01
N ALA A 318 -12.02 -16.70 5.93
CA ALA A 318 -11.98 -18.14 5.68
C ALA A 318 -12.90 -18.56 4.51
N ASN A 319 -12.48 -19.61 3.77
CA ASN A 319 -13.04 -20.12 2.51
C ASN A 319 -14.56 -20.00 2.32
N GLN A 320 -14.98 -19.89 1.05
CA GLN A 320 -16.33 -19.72 0.48
C GLN A 320 -17.55 -20.03 1.40
N GLY A 321 -18.64 -19.27 1.26
CA GLY A 321 -19.90 -19.47 2.00
C GLY A 321 -20.31 -18.19 2.72
N GLN A 322 -21.35 -17.54 2.21
CA GLN A 322 -21.38 -16.07 2.05
C GLN A 322 -22.25 -15.30 3.06
N ARG A 323 -23.31 -15.90 3.64
CA ARG A 323 -24.31 -15.11 4.40
C ARG A 323 -24.42 -15.45 5.89
N ALA A 324 -23.84 -16.56 6.32
CA ALA A 324 -24.03 -17.08 7.68
C ALA A 324 -23.33 -16.23 8.78
N MET A 325 -22.39 -15.36 8.41
CA MET A 325 -21.62 -14.53 9.35
C MET A 325 -22.34 -13.28 9.83
N VAL A 326 -23.40 -12.86 9.14
CA VAL A 326 -23.98 -11.53 9.29
C VAL A 326 -24.73 -11.37 10.63
N SER A 327 -25.54 -12.36 11.03
CA SER A 327 -26.35 -12.29 12.26
C SER A 327 -25.53 -12.23 13.56
N PRO A 328 -24.44 -12.99 13.75
CA PRO A 328 -23.64 -12.93 14.97
C PRO A 328 -22.78 -11.66 15.14
N MET A 329 -22.72 -10.77 14.15
CA MET A 329 -21.92 -9.53 14.25
C MET A 329 -22.40 -8.59 15.35
N SER A 330 -23.65 -8.72 15.78
CA SER A 330 -24.20 -7.94 16.89
C SER A 330 -23.61 -8.23 18.25
N LEU A 331 -22.86 -9.32 18.38
CA LEU A 331 -22.14 -9.66 19.60
C LEU A 331 -20.89 -8.77 19.82
N PHE A 332 -20.42 -8.07 18.79
CA PHE A 332 -19.18 -7.27 18.83
C PHE A 332 -19.46 -5.78 18.99
N THR A 333 -19.61 -5.31 20.22
CA THR A 333 -19.94 -3.90 20.51
C THR A 333 -18.76 -2.94 20.41
N ASN A 334 -17.52 -3.44 20.42
CA ASN A 334 -16.29 -2.64 20.48
C ASN A 334 -15.41 -2.76 19.22
N LEU A 335 -15.98 -3.22 18.11
CA LEU A 335 -15.23 -3.53 16.90
C LEU A 335 -14.82 -2.25 16.15
N ASP A 336 -13.52 -1.95 16.11
CA ASP A 336 -12.96 -0.79 15.39
C ASP A 336 -12.37 -1.16 14.02
N SER A 337 -12.09 -2.46 13.80
CA SER A 337 -11.53 -3.00 12.57
C SER A 337 -12.20 -4.32 12.19
N LEU A 338 -12.74 -4.39 10.97
CA LEU A 338 -13.44 -5.56 10.45
C LEU A 338 -12.83 -6.02 9.12
N GLY A 339 -12.47 -7.29 9.03
CA GLY A 339 -11.97 -7.94 7.83
C GLY A 339 -12.92 -9.05 7.38
N LEU A 340 -13.37 -9.00 6.13
CA LEU A 340 -14.38 -9.91 5.57
C LEU A 340 -13.96 -10.42 4.20
N PRO A 341 -14.47 -11.60 3.78
CA PRO A 341 -14.31 -12.02 2.40
C PRO A 341 -15.20 -11.15 1.52
N ALA A 342 -14.76 -10.87 0.30
CA ALA A 342 -15.47 -10.08 -0.71
C ALA A 342 -16.91 -10.57 -0.88
N GLN A 343 -17.12 -11.88 -0.80
CA GLN A 343 -18.43 -12.45 -1.00
C GLN A 343 -19.40 -12.30 0.19
N ALA A 344 -18.93 -11.86 1.36
CA ALA A 344 -19.80 -11.56 2.50
C ALA A 344 -20.45 -10.18 2.41
N ILE A 345 -19.99 -9.33 1.48
CA ILE A 345 -20.57 -8.00 1.30
C ILE A 345 -21.85 -8.12 0.49
N CYS A 346 -22.95 -8.06 1.22
CA CYS A 346 -24.31 -8.01 0.72
C CYS A 346 -25.06 -6.84 1.39
N PRO A 347 -26.24 -6.44 0.87
CA PRO A 347 -27.03 -5.36 1.44
C PRO A 347 -27.34 -5.55 2.93
N GLU A 348 -27.58 -6.79 3.38
CA GLU A 348 -27.85 -7.10 4.80
C GLU A 348 -26.63 -6.83 5.69
N LEU A 349 -25.43 -7.16 5.21
CA LEU A 349 -24.21 -6.81 5.93
C LEU A 349 -24.07 -5.28 6.01
N VAL A 350 -24.36 -4.55 4.91
CA VAL A 350 -24.29 -3.09 4.91
C VAL A 350 -25.23 -2.50 5.96
N THR A 351 -26.45 -3.02 6.08
CA THR A 351 -27.40 -2.59 7.13
C THR A 351 -26.90 -2.90 8.54
N ILE A 352 -26.28 -4.05 8.74
CA ILE A 352 -25.73 -4.42 10.04
C ILE A 352 -24.52 -3.56 10.37
N ILE A 353 -23.55 -3.42 9.47
CA ILE A 353 -22.40 -2.54 9.70
C ILE A 353 -22.87 -1.11 9.99
N GLN A 354 -23.90 -0.61 9.30
CA GLN A 354 -24.51 0.70 9.59
C GLN A 354 -24.88 0.89 11.07
N GLU A 355 -25.43 -0.13 11.72
CA GLU A 355 -25.74 -0.09 13.16
C GLU A 355 -24.48 0.04 14.04
N TYR A 356 -23.32 -0.47 13.60
CA TYR A 356 -22.03 -0.38 14.31
C TYR A 356 -21.11 0.77 13.84
N THR A 357 -21.53 1.56 12.84
CA THR A 357 -20.64 2.51 12.13
C THR A 357 -19.97 3.57 13.00
N THR A 358 -20.49 3.84 14.20
CA THR A 358 -19.89 4.85 15.08
C THR A 358 -18.49 4.44 15.57
N VAL A 359 -18.17 3.15 15.58
CA VAL A 359 -16.88 2.62 16.07
C VAL A 359 -16.00 2.10 14.94
N LEU A 360 -16.57 1.61 13.84
CA LEU A 360 -15.80 1.00 12.76
C LEU A 360 -14.96 2.04 12.01
N THR A 361 -13.64 1.97 12.18
CA THR A 361 -12.67 2.86 11.54
C THR A 361 -11.87 2.20 10.42
N SER A 362 -11.79 0.88 10.40
CA SER A 362 -11.06 0.12 9.39
C SER A 362 -11.91 -1.01 8.83
N LEU A 363 -11.98 -1.10 7.49
CA LEU A 363 -12.66 -2.18 6.78
C LEU A 363 -11.70 -2.81 5.78
N THR A 364 -11.47 -4.11 5.92
CA THR A 364 -10.66 -4.91 5.00
C THR A 364 -11.55 -5.94 4.29
N ILE A 365 -11.37 -6.06 2.99
CA ILE A 365 -12.16 -6.93 2.12
C ILE A 365 -11.19 -7.76 1.28
N GLU A 366 -11.13 -9.05 1.59
CA GLU A 366 -10.20 -10.00 0.97
C GLU A 366 -10.89 -11.04 0.09
N GLY A 367 -10.11 -11.68 -0.78
CA GLY A 367 -10.58 -12.76 -1.65
C GLY A 367 -10.93 -12.28 -3.04
N VAL A 368 -10.88 -13.21 -3.99
CA VAL A 368 -11.15 -12.94 -5.40
C VAL A 368 -12.65 -12.80 -5.61
N SER A 369 -13.09 -11.63 -6.08
CA SER A 369 -14.44 -11.47 -6.62
C SER A 369 -14.40 -11.71 -8.11
N ASP A 370 -15.07 -12.75 -8.60
CA ASP A 370 -15.43 -12.83 -10.01
C ASP A 370 -16.37 -11.65 -10.29
N ASN A 371 -15.88 -10.63 -11.00
CA ASN A 371 -16.57 -9.37 -11.39
C ASN A 371 -18.04 -9.24 -10.95
N ASN A 372 -18.28 -9.11 -9.64
CA ASN A 372 -19.62 -9.20 -9.10
C ASN A 372 -20.20 -7.79 -9.01
N ALA A 373 -21.09 -7.45 -9.95
CA ALA A 373 -21.75 -6.15 -9.97
C ALA A 373 -22.53 -5.85 -8.67
N GLU A 374 -23.12 -6.88 -8.04
CA GLU A 374 -23.84 -6.75 -6.77
C GLU A 374 -22.89 -6.36 -5.63
N LEU A 375 -21.70 -6.96 -5.58
CA LEU A 375 -20.66 -6.64 -4.63
C LEU A 375 -20.19 -5.18 -4.80
N SER A 376 -19.91 -4.78 -6.04
CA SER A 376 -19.52 -3.41 -6.37
C SER A 376 -20.60 -2.40 -5.94
N ALA A 377 -21.87 -2.68 -6.28
CA ALA A 377 -22.99 -1.83 -5.89
C ALA A 377 -23.17 -1.75 -4.37
N SER A 378 -23.03 -2.87 -3.66
CA SER A 378 -23.14 -2.94 -2.21
C SER A 378 -22.01 -2.17 -1.51
N LEU A 379 -20.77 -2.32 -1.99
CA LEU A 379 -19.62 -1.57 -1.47
C LEU A 379 -19.79 -0.07 -1.72
N HIS A 380 -20.18 0.33 -2.94
CA HIS A 380 -20.48 1.73 -3.24
C HIS A 380 -21.59 2.28 -2.32
N GLN A 381 -22.69 1.54 -2.15
CA GLN A 381 -23.78 1.94 -1.26
C GLN A 381 -23.30 2.12 0.19
N TYR A 382 -22.46 1.21 0.68
CA TYR A 382 -21.85 1.34 2.01
C TYR A 382 -21.01 2.62 2.13
N LEU A 383 -20.14 2.89 1.16
CA LEU A 383 -19.31 4.09 1.15
C LEU A 383 -20.13 5.38 1.11
N CYS A 384 -21.28 5.38 0.43
CA CYS A 384 -22.20 6.53 0.35
C CYS A 384 -23.04 6.76 1.62
N THR A 385 -23.29 5.74 2.43
CA THR A 385 -24.28 5.83 3.52
C THR A 385 -23.66 5.72 4.90
N ALA A 386 -22.76 4.76 5.07
CA ALA A 386 -22.34 4.23 6.37
C ALA A 386 -20.92 4.68 6.75
N ALA A 387 -20.07 4.93 5.76
CA ALA A 387 -18.63 5.06 5.95
C ALA A 387 -18.14 6.42 6.52
N ARG A 388 -18.97 7.16 7.28
CA ARG A 388 -18.61 8.50 7.79
C ARG A 388 -17.42 8.49 8.76
N HIS A 389 -17.30 7.41 9.54
CA HIS A 389 -16.22 7.22 10.52
C HIS A 389 -15.06 6.38 9.98
N LEU A 390 -15.20 5.85 8.76
CA LEU A 390 -14.19 5.01 8.14
C LEU A 390 -12.94 5.84 7.84
N LYS A 391 -11.81 5.40 8.41
CA LYS A 391 -10.48 5.98 8.21
C LYS A 391 -9.63 5.13 7.28
N GLN A 392 -9.87 3.83 7.22
CA GLN A 392 -9.10 2.90 6.41
C GLN A 392 -10.05 1.97 5.65
N LEU A 393 -9.85 1.88 4.34
CA LEU A 393 -10.50 0.89 3.48
C LEU A 393 -9.41 0.13 2.72
N ASP A 394 -9.36 -1.18 2.90
CA ASP A 394 -8.61 -2.08 2.03
C ASP A 394 -9.58 -3.03 1.30
N ALA A 395 -9.66 -2.87 0.00
CA ALA A 395 -10.49 -3.64 -0.91
C ALA A 395 -9.73 -3.91 -2.22
N SER A 396 -8.42 -4.24 -2.14
CA SER A 396 -7.59 -4.41 -3.34
C SER A 396 -8.03 -5.53 -4.28
N HIS A 397 -8.90 -6.42 -3.81
CA HIS A 397 -9.40 -7.57 -4.58
C HIS A 397 -10.87 -7.40 -5.01
N VAL A 398 -11.51 -6.29 -4.63
CA VAL A 398 -12.88 -5.97 -5.06
C VAL A 398 -12.81 -4.99 -6.22
N HIS A 399 -13.35 -5.39 -7.37
CA HIS A 399 -13.41 -4.54 -8.56
C HIS A 399 -14.64 -3.62 -8.49
N LEU A 400 -14.45 -2.38 -8.07
CA LEU A 400 -15.52 -1.38 -8.09
C LEU A 400 -15.78 -0.93 -9.54
N ASP A 401 -17.05 -0.88 -9.92
CA ASP A 401 -17.51 -0.34 -11.20
C ASP A 401 -17.33 1.18 -11.21
N ASP A 402 -16.57 1.69 -12.17
CA ASP A 402 -16.26 3.10 -12.34
C ASP A 402 -17.47 3.92 -12.77
N ARG A 403 -18.51 3.29 -13.35
CA ARG A 403 -19.78 3.95 -13.70
C ARG A 403 -20.50 4.49 -12.46
N LEU A 404 -20.32 3.85 -11.30
CA LEU A 404 -20.87 4.29 -10.03
C LEU A 404 -20.24 5.60 -9.54
N LEU A 405 -19.15 6.05 -10.14
CA LEU A 405 -18.49 7.32 -9.82
C LEU A 405 -18.88 8.47 -10.75
N ASN A 406 -19.59 8.19 -11.84
CA ASN A 406 -19.92 9.21 -12.85
C ASN A 406 -21.12 10.05 -12.40
N LEU A 407 -20.84 11.21 -11.81
CA LEU A 407 -21.85 12.18 -11.35
C LEU A 407 -22.60 12.89 -12.49
N GLY A 408 -22.12 12.81 -13.75
CA GLY A 408 -22.66 13.57 -14.88
C GLY A 408 -23.51 12.77 -15.87
N ALA A 409 -23.54 11.44 -15.78
CA ALA A 409 -24.15 10.58 -16.79
C ALA A 409 -25.69 10.50 -16.73
N THR A 410 -26.35 11.14 -15.76
CA THR A 410 -27.80 11.01 -15.52
C THR A 410 -28.70 11.82 -16.47
N ILE A 411 -28.17 12.46 -17.53
CA ILE A 411 -28.92 13.43 -18.33
C ILE A 411 -29.13 13.01 -19.80
N HIS A 412 -29.18 11.72 -20.11
CA HIS A 412 -29.82 11.29 -21.35
C HIS A 412 -31.26 10.87 -21.04
N PRO A 413 -32.26 11.74 -21.26
CA PRO A 413 -33.65 11.32 -21.18
C PRO A 413 -33.83 10.14 -22.15
N PRO A 414 -34.43 9.02 -21.70
CA PRO A 414 -34.57 7.82 -22.53
C PRO A 414 -35.23 8.19 -23.84
N THR A 415 -34.44 8.15 -24.91
CA THR A 415 -34.89 8.55 -26.24
C THR A 415 -35.69 7.38 -26.81
N ALA A 416 -37.01 7.52 -26.71
CA ALA A 416 -38.08 6.65 -27.21
C ALA A 416 -38.69 5.65 -26.19
N PRO A 417 -40.04 5.62 -26.07
CA PRO A 417 -40.78 4.67 -25.25
C PRO A 417 -40.82 3.28 -25.94
N ALA A 418 -39.76 2.49 -25.80
CA ALA A 418 -39.79 1.07 -26.13
C ALA A 418 -40.26 0.28 -24.89
N ALA A 419 -41.38 -0.42 -25.06
CA ALA A 419 -42.09 -1.32 -24.15
C ALA A 419 -41.38 -1.74 -22.84
N ILE A 420 -41.90 -1.20 -21.73
CA ILE A 420 -42.09 -1.80 -20.40
C ILE A 420 -41.25 -3.06 -20.11
N SER A 421 -40.02 -2.87 -19.64
CA SER A 421 -39.34 -3.85 -18.78
C SER A 421 -39.11 -3.19 -17.41
N PRO A 422 -39.93 -3.50 -16.39
CA PRO A 422 -39.91 -2.81 -15.11
C PRO A 422 -38.80 -3.39 -14.24
N THR A 423 -37.61 -2.79 -14.25
CA THR A 423 -36.60 -2.94 -13.15
C THR A 423 -35.47 -1.89 -13.23
N SER A 424 -35.65 -0.76 -13.94
CA SER A 424 -34.64 0.30 -13.95
C SER A 424 -34.62 1.04 -12.62
N VAL A 425 -33.82 0.53 -11.67
CA VAL A 425 -33.43 1.24 -10.45
C VAL A 425 -32.70 2.51 -10.88
N THR A 426 -33.36 3.65 -10.75
CA THR A 426 -32.72 4.96 -10.94
C THR A 426 -31.60 5.08 -9.91
N PRO A 427 -30.33 5.20 -10.33
CA PRO A 427 -29.23 5.33 -9.38
C PRO A 427 -29.38 6.69 -8.68
N PRO A 428 -29.63 6.74 -7.37
CA PRO A 428 -29.57 7.99 -6.64
C PRO A 428 -28.15 8.55 -6.71
N ASP A 429 -28.02 9.86 -6.89
CA ASP A 429 -26.77 10.63 -6.87
C ASP A 429 -26.03 10.44 -5.54
N LYS A 430 -25.32 9.33 -5.40
CA LYS A 430 -24.70 8.91 -4.16
C LYS A 430 -23.20 9.17 -4.24
N ILE A 431 -22.79 10.22 -3.54
CA ILE A 431 -21.38 10.56 -3.31
C ILE A 431 -20.90 9.82 -2.05
N TRP A 432 -19.66 9.31 -2.03
CA TRP A 432 -19.15 8.66 -0.82
C TRP A 432 -19.16 9.63 0.37
N ALA A 433 -19.59 9.13 1.52
CA ALA A 433 -19.66 9.88 2.77
C ALA A 433 -18.34 9.84 3.57
N CYS A 434 -17.35 9.07 3.13
CA CYS A 434 -16.07 8.83 3.83
C CYS A 434 -15.03 9.94 3.63
N ARG A 435 -15.38 11.20 3.92
CA ARG A 435 -14.44 12.36 3.78
C ARG A 435 -13.21 12.31 4.70
N ASN A 436 -13.28 11.52 5.78
CA ASN A 436 -12.20 11.34 6.75
C ASN A 436 -11.29 10.14 6.45
N LEU A 437 -11.39 9.57 5.25
CA LEU A 437 -10.58 8.44 4.85
C LEU A 437 -9.11 8.85 4.76
N ILE A 438 -8.25 8.16 5.53
CA ILE A 438 -6.79 8.35 5.61
C ILE A 438 -6.08 7.38 4.67
N SER A 439 -6.57 6.14 4.59
CA SER A 439 -6.01 5.09 3.72
C SER A 439 -7.09 4.47 2.85
N LEU A 440 -6.82 4.42 1.55
CA LEU A 440 -7.69 3.82 0.53
C LEU A 440 -6.86 2.89 -0.34
N ASN A 441 -7.09 1.59 -0.23
CA ASN A 441 -6.59 0.58 -1.15
C ASN A 441 -7.79 -0.02 -1.87
N ILE A 442 -7.97 0.27 -3.15
CA ILE A 442 -9.16 -0.12 -3.91
C ILE A 442 -8.80 -0.59 -5.31
N SER A 443 -9.58 -1.53 -5.83
CA SER A 443 -9.49 -1.97 -7.21
C SER A 443 -10.70 -1.52 -8.02
N PHE A 444 -10.49 -1.22 -9.29
CA PHE A 444 -11.55 -0.85 -10.22
C PHE A 444 -11.68 -1.90 -11.32
N GLY A 445 -12.92 -2.18 -11.70
CA GLY A 445 -13.23 -3.01 -12.86
C GLY A 445 -12.77 -2.34 -14.15
N THR A 446 -12.53 -3.14 -15.18
CA THR A 446 -12.40 -2.66 -16.56
C THR A 446 -13.50 -3.30 -17.37
N GLN A 447 -14.50 -2.51 -17.76
CA GLN A 447 -15.50 -2.93 -18.72
C GLN A 447 -14.87 -2.94 -20.12
N GLU A 448 -15.29 -3.85 -20.99
CA GLU A 448 -14.79 -3.92 -22.37
C GLU A 448 -14.99 -2.59 -23.12
N GLU A 449 -16.11 -1.90 -22.87
CA GLU A 449 -16.41 -0.59 -23.44
C GLU A 449 -15.48 0.52 -22.93
N ALA A 450 -15.06 0.44 -21.66
CA ALA A 450 -14.21 1.45 -21.02
C ALA A 450 -12.81 1.52 -21.63
N VAL A 451 -12.37 0.47 -22.34
CA VAL A 451 -11.09 0.47 -23.07
C VAL A 451 -11.05 1.55 -24.15
N ARG A 452 -12.21 1.92 -24.72
CA ARG A 452 -12.28 2.96 -25.78
C ARG A 452 -12.08 4.37 -25.23
N ASN A 453 -12.49 4.62 -23.98
CA ASN A 453 -12.40 5.93 -23.32
C ASN A 453 -11.57 5.85 -22.03
N LEU A 454 -10.42 5.19 -22.09
CA LEU A 454 -9.61 4.93 -20.91
C LEU A 454 -9.23 6.21 -20.14
N ALA A 455 -8.82 7.26 -20.86
CA ALA A 455 -8.44 8.54 -20.26
C ALA A 455 -9.60 9.21 -19.51
N GLU A 456 -10.82 9.17 -20.07
CA GLU A 456 -12.02 9.72 -19.44
C GLU A 456 -12.35 8.96 -18.15
N SER A 457 -12.35 7.63 -18.22
CA SER A 457 -12.64 6.78 -17.07
C SER A 457 -11.60 6.95 -15.95
N SER A 458 -10.31 7.01 -16.29
CA SER A 458 -9.25 7.34 -15.32
C SER A 458 -9.45 8.71 -14.69
N ARG A 459 -9.86 9.71 -15.49
CA ARG A 459 -10.12 11.07 -15.00
C ARG A 459 -11.29 11.10 -14.03
N ILE A 460 -12.35 10.32 -14.30
CA ILE A 460 -13.48 10.15 -13.38
C ILE A 460 -12.98 9.56 -12.06
N ILE A 461 -12.18 8.49 -12.09
CA ILE A 461 -11.65 7.85 -10.87
C ILE A 461 -10.80 8.84 -10.06
N PHE A 462 -9.80 9.48 -10.67
CA PHE A 462 -8.88 10.36 -9.97
C PHE A 462 -9.57 11.63 -9.46
N GLY A 463 -10.42 12.25 -10.28
CA GLY A 463 -11.17 13.45 -9.89
C GLY A 463 -12.20 13.17 -8.81
N TYR A 464 -12.88 12.01 -8.87
CA TYR A 464 -13.80 11.61 -7.82
C TYR A 464 -13.08 11.40 -6.48
N ILE A 465 -11.95 10.68 -6.49
CA ILE A 465 -11.17 10.43 -5.27
C ILE A 465 -10.64 11.74 -4.69
N SER A 466 -10.09 12.64 -5.52
CA SER A 466 -9.55 13.93 -5.06
C SER A 466 -10.62 14.79 -4.38
N GLN A 467 -11.82 14.81 -4.95
CA GLN A 467 -12.95 15.60 -4.44
C GLN A 467 -13.58 15.01 -3.18
N VAL A 468 -13.69 13.67 -3.11
CA VAL A 468 -14.51 13.00 -2.08
C VAL A 468 -13.69 12.57 -0.86
N CYS A 469 -12.39 12.33 -1.02
CA CYS A 469 -11.48 11.89 0.05
C CYS A 469 -10.32 12.88 0.26
N PRO A 470 -10.58 14.16 0.63
CA PRO A 470 -9.53 15.20 0.67
C PRO A 470 -8.44 14.95 1.73
N ARG A 471 -8.71 14.13 2.75
CA ARG A 471 -7.78 13.83 3.87
C ARG A 471 -6.90 12.61 3.64
N LEU A 472 -6.85 12.12 2.41
CA LEU A 472 -6.20 10.86 2.09
C LEU A 472 -4.67 10.99 2.16
N GLN A 473 -4.05 10.17 2.99
CA GLN A 473 -2.60 10.10 3.16
C GLN A 473 -1.99 8.93 2.37
N HIS A 474 -2.75 7.84 2.25
CA HIS A 474 -2.30 6.62 1.59
C HIS A 474 -3.32 6.22 0.52
N LEU A 475 -2.93 6.34 -0.75
CA LEU A 475 -3.77 5.94 -1.87
C LEU A 475 -3.10 4.79 -2.63
N LYS A 476 -3.84 3.70 -2.78
CA LYS A 476 -3.48 2.58 -3.63
C LYS A 476 -4.62 2.24 -4.57
N VAL A 477 -4.40 2.42 -5.86
CA VAL A 477 -5.37 2.16 -6.92
C VAL A 477 -4.89 0.98 -7.75
N SER A 478 -5.71 -0.05 -7.87
CA SER A 478 -5.45 -1.18 -8.77
C SER A 478 -6.49 -1.21 -9.88
N ARG A 479 -6.07 -1.31 -11.15
CA ARG A 479 -7.00 -1.45 -12.26
C ARG A 479 -6.30 -2.06 -13.45
N ASN A 480 -6.94 -3.03 -14.11
CA ASN A 480 -6.35 -3.66 -15.31
C ASN A 480 -5.94 -2.59 -16.32
N ALA A 481 -6.86 -1.71 -16.71
CA ALA A 481 -6.52 -0.55 -17.53
C ALA A 481 -6.66 0.79 -16.80
N ILE A 482 -5.58 1.58 -16.61
CA ILE A 482 -5.65 2.96 -16.11
C ILE A 482 -4.67 3.84 -16.89
N ASP A 483 -5.16 4.99 -17.38
CA ASP A 483 -4.33 6.01 -17.97
C ASP A 483 -3.80 6.97 -16.88
N CYS A 484 -2.50 6.92 -16.63
CA CYS A 484 -1.82 7.82 -15.69
C CYS A 484 -1.26 9.08 -16.38
N SER A 485 -1.56 9.30 -17.67
CA SER A 485 -1.15 10.50 -18.39
C SER A 485 -1.84 11.75 -17.85
N LEU A 486 -1.42 12.92 -18.33
CA LEU A 486 -2.13 14.17 -18.03
C LEU A 486 -3.60 14.12 -18.51
N ASP A 487 -3.87 13.49 -19.66
CA ASP A 487 -5.24 13.30 -20.16
C ASP A 487 -6.04 12.36 -19.26
N GLY A 488 -5.38 11.33 -18.73
CA GLY A 488 -5.94 10.41 -17.75
C GLY A 488 -6.27 11.05 -16.40
N GLY A 489 -5.81 12.29 -16.15
CA GLY A 489 -6.18 13.07 -14.98
C GLY A 489 -5.42 12.71 -13.71
N LEU A 490 -4.25 12.07 -13.80
CA LEU A 490 -3.43 11.77 -12.61
C LEU A 490 -3.14 13.05 -11.78
N CYS A 491 -2.99 14.18 -12.46
CA CYS A 491 -2.76 15.49 -11.86
C CYS A 491 -3.91 15.97 -10.95
N LEU A 492 -5.12 15.42 -11.07
CA LEU A 492 -6.25 15.76 -10.21
C LEU A 492 -5.99 15.36 -8.76
N LEU A 493 -5.20 14.31 -8.54
CA LEU A 493 -4.77 13.92 -7.19
C LEU A 493 -3.88 14.97 -6.52
N SER A 494 -3.41 16.00 -7.24
CA SER A 494 -2.67 17.13 -6.64
C SER A 494 -3.49 17.95 -5.63
N GLU A 495 -4.82 17.79 -5.62
CA GLU A 495 -5.72 18.39 -4.62
C GLU A 495 -5.69 17.65 -3.26
N LEU A 496 -5.07 16.47 -3.19
CA LEU A 496 -4.89 15.74 -1.95
C LEU A 496 -3.65 16.27 -1.20
N ASP A 497 -3.82 17.37 -0.47
CA ASP A 497 -2.74 18.07 0.23
C ASP A 497 -1.98 17.17 1.22
N ASP A 498 -2.70 16.25 1.87
CA ASP A 498 -2.18 15.33 2.89
C ASP A 498 -1.55 14.05 2.29
N LEU A 499 -1.53 13.88 0.96
CA LEU A 499 -1.10 12.62 0.34
C LEU A 499 0.39 12.36 0.56
N ARG A 500 0.70 11.25 1.24
CA ARG A 500 2.07 10.80 1.55
C ARG A 500 2.53 9.67 0.66
N THR A 501 1.65 8.72 0.36
CA THR A 501 2.00 7.55 -0.46
C THR A 501 0.97 7.32 -1.55
N LEU A 502 1.43 7.23 -2.79
CA LEU A 502 0.62 6.90 -3.95
C LEU A 502 1.14 5.62 -4.62
N GLU A 503 0.33 4.57 -4.68
CA GLU A 503 0.63 3.35 -5.43
C GLU A 503 -0.44 3.13 -6.51
N ILE A 504 -0.03 3.02 -7.77
CA ILE A 504 -0.93 2.68 -8.88
C ILE A 504 -0.47 1.35 -9.48
N LYS A 505 -1.34 0.36 -9.50
CA LYS A 505 -1.11 -0.93 -10.15
C LYS A 505 -1.96 -1.01 -11.41
N THR A 506 -1.32 -1.24 -12.54
CA THR A 506 -2.02 -1.39 -13.82
C THR A 506 -1.39 -2.40 -14.75
N THR A 507 -2.16 -2.90 -15.72
CA THR A 507 -1.65 -3.72 -16.83
C THR A 507 -1.54 -2.92 -18.13
N THR A 508 -1.96 -1.64 -18.14
CA THR A 508 -1.95 -0.80 -19.36
C THR A 508 -0.54 -0.49 -19.80
N LEU A 509 -0.37 -0.48 -21.12
CA LEU A 509 0.85 -0.06 -21.81
C LEU A 509 0.82 1.42 -22.22
N THR A 510 0.04 2.27 -21.54
CA THR A 510 0.06 3.71 -21.82
C THR A 510 1.48 4.20 -21.62
N THR A 511 2.04 4.77 -22.69
CA THR A 511 3.40 5.29 -22.67
C THR A 511 3.39 6.58 -21.88
N LEU A 512 3.77 6.48 -20.60
CA LEU A 512 3.92 7.64 -19.74
C LEU A 512 5.18 8.40 -20.17
N ASN A 513 4.98 9.65 -20.54
CA ASN A 513 6.04 10.53 -20.96
C ASN A 513 6.43 11.46 -19.82
N LEU A 514 7.61 12.07 -19.92
CA LEU A 514 8.13 12.98 -18.88
C LEU A 514 7.18 14.17 -18.60
N TRP A 515 6.47 14.67 -19.61
CA TRP A 515 5.54 15.80 -19.48
C TRP A 515 4.25 15.44 -18.74
N ASP A 516 3.87 14.16 -18.67
CA ASP A 516 2.71 13.72 -17.88
C ASP A 516 2.91 13.96 -16.38
N PHE A 517 4.15 14.17 -15.95
CA PHE A 517 4.53 14.49 -14.57
C PHE A 517 5.04 15.91 -14.40
N GLY A 518 5.05 16.73 -15.45
CA GLY A 518 5.59 18.10 -15.40
C GLY A 518 4.90 18.98 -14.35
N TRP A 519 3.64 18.69 -14.02
CA TRP A 519 2.88 19.37 -12.97
C TRP A 519 3.37 19.08 -11.54
N MET A 520 4.18 18.03 -11.34
CA MET A 520 4.82 17.73 -10.05
C MET A 520 6.10 18.55 -9.84
N ASP A 521 6.60 19.19 -10.90
CA ASP A 521 7.82 19.97 -10.83
C ASP A 521 7.54 21.34 -10.19
N ASN A 522 8.36 21.68 -9.21
CA ASN A 522 8.26 22.94 -8.48
C ASN A 522 9.18 24.01 -9.08
N GLU A 523 9.99 23.66 -10.08
CA GLU A 523 10.88 24.57 -10.77
C GLU A 523 10.30 24.98 -12.13
N PRO A 524 9.74 26.21 -12.25
CA PRO A 524 9.37 26.82 -13.53
C PRO A 524 10.42 26.67 -14.66
N PRO A 525 11.75 26.74 -14.42
CA PRO A 525 12.72 26.59 -15.50
C PRO A 525 12.79 25.18 -16.09
N VAL A 526 12.47 24.12 -15.35
CA VAL A 526 12.46 22.75 -15.90
C VAL A 526 11.28 22.56 -16.85
N LEU A 527 10.11 23.08 -16.46
CA LEU A 527 8.93 23.15 -17.33
C LEU A 527 9.20 23.96 -18.60
N ARG A 528 9.86 25.12 -18.50
CA ARG A 528 10.26 25.89 -19.69
C ARG A 528 11.23 25.12 -20.57
N ARG A 529 12.28 24.51 -20.01
CA ARG A 529 13.23 23.69 -20.79
C ARG A 529 12.56 22.48 -21.46
N LEU A 530 11.55 21.89 -20.82
CA LEU A 530 10.74 20.82 -21.41
C LEU A 530 9.87 21.35 -22.54
N ALA A 531 9.17 22.46 -22.33
CA ALA A 531 8.36 23.13 -23.35
C ALA A 531 9.21 23.56 -24.56
N ASP A 532 10.41 24.11 -24.34
CA ASP A 532 11.35 24.54 -25.37
C ASP A 532 11.87 23.35 -26.18
N LYS A 533 12.25 22.26 -25.51
CA LYS A 533 12.67 21.01 -26.17
C LYS A 533 11.54 20.35 -26.98
N MET A 534 10.29 20.52 -26.55
CA MET A 534 9.11 19.98 -27.23
C MET A 534 8.64 20.87 -28.38
N SER A 535 8.77 22.19 -28.25
CA SER A 535 8.51 23.17 -29.31
C SER A 535 9.37 22.94 -30.56
N LEU A 536 10.53 22.29 -30.39
CA LEU A 536 11.43 21.96 -31.50
C LEU A 536 11.04 20.68 -32.25
N ASN A 537 10.13 19.84 -31.74
CA ASN A 537 9.97 18.47 -32.26
C ASN A 537 8.57 17.97 -32.65
N ASP A 538 7.44 18.64 -32.36
CA ASP A 538 6.15 18.17 -32.94
C ASP A 538 4.99 19.20 -32.91
N SER A 539 4.39 19.44 -34.08
CA SER A 539 3.18 20.28 -34.22
C SER A 539 1.91 19.63 -33.63
N ARG A 540 1.89 18.30 -33.48
CA ARG A 540 0.83 17.58 -32.75
C ARG A 540 0.88 17.84 -31.25
N VAL A 541 2.08 17.93 -30.68
CA VAL A 541 2.29 18.18 -29.25
C VAL A 541 1.88 19.61 -28.90
N GLN A 542 2.16 20.60 -29.74
CA GLN A 542 1.68 21.98 -29.54
C GLN A 542 0.14 22.11 -29.57
N ARG A 543 -0.58 21.37 -30.43
CA ARG A 543 -2.06 21.37 -30.44
C ARG A 543 -2.65 20.71 -29.20
N SER A 544 -2.06 19.59 -28.78
CA SER A 544 -2.40 18.91 -27.53
C SER A 544 -2.18 19.83 -26.33
N PHE A 545 -1.07 20.58 -26.31
CA PHE A 545 -0.76 21.53 -25.24
C PHE A 545 -1.70 22.75 -25.23
N ARG A 546 -2.03 23.32 -26.39
CA ARG A 546 -2.99 24.45 -26.51
C ARG A 546 -4.39 24.08 -26.03
N SER A 547 -4.92 22.94 -26.47
CA SER A 547 -6.25 22.46 -26.07
C SER A 547 -6.31 22.10 -24.57
N ARG A 548 -5.16 21.74 -23.96
CA ARG A 548 -5.05 21.41 -22.53
C ARG A 548 -4.78 22.60 -21.61
N TYR A 549 -4.22 23.71 -22.11
CA TYR A 549 -4.11 24.96 -21.33
C TYR A 549 -5.43 25.74 -21.25
N GLU A 550 -6.31 25.60 -22.25
CA GLU A 550 -7.70 26.09 -22.18
C GLU A 550 -8.48 25.47 -20.99
N TRP A 551 -8.09 24.26 -20.57
CA TRP A 551 -8.70 23.52 -19.45
C TRP A 551 -8.40 24.12 -18.06
N LEU A 552 -7.33 24.89 -17.90
CA LEU A 552 -6.99 25.59 -16.64
C LEU A 552 -7.85 26.85 -16.38
N GLY A 553 -8.95 27.03 -17.12
CA GLY A 553 -9.92 28.12 -16.88
C GLY A 553 -9.60 29.46 -17.57
N CYS A 554 -8.69 29.48 -18.54
CA CYS A 554 -8.40 30.69 -19.33
C CYS A 554 -9.44 30.90 -20.45
N LYS A 555 -10.54 31.59 -20.12
CA LYS A 555 -11.62 31.93 -21.06
C LYS A 555 -11.27 33.14 -21.95
N ASP A 556 -10.36 32.97 -22.91
CA ASP A 556 -10.41 33.61 -24.25
C ASP A 556 -9.13 33.27 -25.02
N SER A 557 -9.19 32.36 -25.99
CA SER A 557 -8.03 31.88 -26.74
C SER A 557 -7.87 32.49 -28.13
N ARG A 558 -8.60 33.56 -28.44
CA ARG A 558 -8.50 34.15 -29.78
C ARG A 558 -7.34 35.10 -29.98
N HIS A 559 -6.76 35.69 -28.93
CA HIS A 559 -5.49 36.42 -28.98
C HIS A 559 -4.70 36.11 -27.71
N VAL A 560 -3.65 35.28 -27.83
CA VAL A 560 -2.64 35.18 -26.77
C VAL A 560 -1.91 36.51 -26.76
N ASP A 561 -2.30 37.39 -25.86
CA ASP A 561 -1.65 38.67 -25.65
C ASP A 561 -0.24 38.44 -25.12
N CYS A 562 0.78 38.76 -25.92
CA CYS A 562 2.19 38.66 -25.53
C CYS A 562 2.48 39.40 -24.21
N GLN A 563 1.74 40.47 -23.90
CA GLN A 563 1.86 41.19 -22.63
C GLN A 563 1.50 40.34 -21.41
N ARG A 564 0.60 39.35 -21.57
CA ARG A 564 0.14 38.48 -20.47
C ARG A 564 1.13 37.37 -20.16
N LEU A 565 1.85 36.87 -21.18
CA LEU A 565 2.97 35.95 -21.01
C LEU A 565 4.21 36.66 -20.45
N GLU A 566 4.41 37.94 -20.76
CA GLU A 566 5.40 38.80 -20.11
C GLU A 566 5.05 39.07 -18.64
N LEU A 567 3.77 39.33 -18.32
CA LEU A 567 3.28 39.50 -16.94
C LEU A 567 3.47 38.26 -16.04
N LEU A 568 3.40 37.06 -16.62
CA LEU A 568 3.71 35.79 -15.94
C LEU A 568 5.23 35.47 -15.94
N GLY A 569 6.05 36.37 -16.50
CA GLY A 569 7.50 36.22 -16.62
C GLY A 569 7.95 35.09 -17.54
N LEU A 570 7.05 34.52 -18.36
CA LEU A 570 7.28 33.33 -19.18
C LEU A 570 8.06 33.61 -20.46
N ILE A 571 8.04 34.85 -20.94
CA ILE A 571 8.85 35.36 -22.06
C ILE A 571 9.52 36.68 -21.68
N SER A 572 10.69 36.97 -22.25
CA SER A 572 11.46 38.19 -21.97
C SER A 572 11.14 39.27 -23.00
N SER A 573 10.85 40.48 -22.54
CA SER A 573 10.61 41.63 -23.42
C SER A 573 11.83 41.93 -24.27
N PRO A 574 11.70 42.10 -25.60
CA PRO A 574 12.81 42.54 -26.43
C PRO A 574 13.20 43.96 -26.01
N SER A 575 14.43 44.10 -25.51
CA SER A 575 15.02 45.38 -25.11
C SER A 575 15.04 46.34 -26.30
N SER A 576 14.23 47.40 -26.25
CA SER A 576 14.35 48.52 -27.17
C SER A 576 15.53 49.39 -26.74
N SER A 577 16.53 49.49 -27.60
CA SER A 577 17.58 50.51 -27.55
C SER A 577 16.98 51.91 -27.73
N PRO A 578 17.59 52.97 -27.17
CA PRO A 578 17.04 54.32 -27.21
C PRO A 578 17.23 54.94 -28.61
N PRO A 579 16.23 55.62 -29.18
CA PRO A 579 16.42 56.36 -30.41
C PRO A 579 16.99 57.76 -30.12
N SER A 580 18.04 58.09 -30.86
CA SER A 580 18.60 59.44 -30.96
C SER A 580 17.68 60.39 -31.74
N LEU A 581 17.72 61.65 -31.31
CA LEU A 581 17.05 62.84 -31.84
C LEU A 581 17.22 63.05 -33.35
N ALA A 582 16.16 63.50 -34.04
CA ALA A 582 16.13 64.78 -34.77
C ALA A 582 14.82 65.03 -35.56
N SER A 583 14.18 66.16 -35.23
CA SER A 583 13.48 67.15 -36.08
C SER A 583 12.38 66.74 -37.10
N THR A 584 11.16 67.14 -36.74
CA THR A 584 10.07 67.76 -37.54
C THR A 584 10.55 68.87 -38.51
N PRO A 585 9.76 69.37 -39.52
CA PRO A 585 8.34 69.76 -39.32
C PRO A 585 7.35 69.71 -40.53
N THR A 586 6.09 69.99 -40.13
CA THR A 586 5.04 70.82 -40.78
C THR A 586 4.00 70.23 -41.75
N SER A 587 2.75 70.20 -41.22
CA SER A 587 1.50 70.78 -41.79
C SER A 587 0.86 70.10 -43.02
N ALA A 588 -0.45 70.05 -43.26
CA ALA A 588 -1.62 70.76 -42.73
C ALA A 588 -2.92 69.99 -43.05
N LEU A 589 -3.95 70.24 -42.25
CA LEU A 589 -5.39 70.38 -42.56
C LEU A 589 -5.92 69.87 -43.92
N ASN A 590 -6.98 69.04 -43.92
CA ASN A 590 -8.37 69.55 -43.99
C ASN A 590 -9.44 68.44 -44.01
N SER A 591 -10.59 68.88 -43.51
CA SER A 591 -11.89 68.24 -43.34
C SER A 591 -12.69 68.06 -44.63
N ARG A 592 -13.57 67.03 -44.67
CA ARG A 592 -15.02 67.17 -45.00
C ARG A 592 -15.75 65.83 -45.04
N SER A 593 -16.95 65.83 -44.45
CA SER A 593 -18.00 64.84 -44.61
C SER A 593 -18.89 65.16 -45.82
N MET A 594 -19.59 64.14 -46.34
CA MET A 594 -20.97 64.10 -46.90
C MET A 594 -21.13 62.72 -47.58
N VAL A 595 -22.03 61.82 -47.14
CA VAL A 595 -23.49 61.72 -47.39
C VAL A 595 -23.88 61.63 -48.87
N ARG A 596 -24.39 60.44 -49.27
CA ARG A 596 -25.47 60.11 -50.24
C ARG A 596 -25.39 58.60 -50.53
N SER A 597 -26.32 57.71 -50.18
CA SER A 597 -27.75 57.54 -50.50
C SER A 597 -28.07 57.03 -51.92
N ASN A 598 -28.86 55.95 -51.94
CA ASN A 598 -29.87 55.52 -52.93
C ASN A 598 -29.44 54.61 -54.09
N GLN A 599 -29.99 53.38 -54.11
CA GLN A 599 -31.13 52.88 -54.95
C GLN A 599 -30.64 52.49 -56.36
N HIS A 600 -31.03 51.42 -57.04
CA HIS A 600 -32.34 50.75 -57.19
C HIS A 600 -32.12 49.38 -57.95
N PRO A 601 -33.14 48.63 -58.43
CA PRO A 601 -33.15 47.16 -58.49
C PRO A 601 -33.11 46.63 -59.94
N HIS A 602 -33.28 45.32 -60.16
CA HIS A 602 -34.20 44.80 -61.20
C HIS A 602 -34.35 43.27 -61.13
N GLN A 603 -35.60 42.85 -61.27
CA GLN A 603 -36.10 41.49 -61.47
C GLN A 603 -35.76 40.96 -62.88
N HIS A 604 -35.69 39.64 -63.05
CA HIS A 604 -36.45 38.94 -64.09
C HIS A 604 -36.63 37.44 -63.82
N GLN A 605 -37.83 36.97 -64.17
CA GLN A 605 -38.42 35.64 -64.02
C GLN A 605 -37.92 34.60 -65.03
N ARG A 606 -38.03 33.31 -64.65
CA ARG A 606 -38.53 32.10 -65.38
C ARG A 606 -37.82 30.86 -64.78
N SER A 607 -38.34 29.64 -64.68
CA SER A 607 -39.67 29.02 -64.55
C SER A 607 -39.39 27.50 -64.47
N LEU A 608 -40.08 26.78 -63.57
CA LEU A 608 -40.37 25.32 -63.58
C LEU A 608 -39.22 24.31 -63.33
N SER A 609 -39.22 23.62 -62.17
CA SER A 609 -39.96 22.35 -61.99
C SER A 609 -39.63 21.64 -60.66
N ASN A 610 -40.69 21.11 -60.04
CA ASN A 610 -40.82 19.96 -59.15
C ASN A 610 -39.83 19.71 -57.99
N GLY A 611 -40.37 19.66 -56.77
CA GLY A 611 -39.70 19.04 -55.62
C GLY A 611 -40.29 19.43 -54.28
N SER A 612 -41.49 18.96 -53.99
CA SER A 612 -42.18 19.05 -52.71
C SER A 612 -41.36 18.46 -51.55
N ARG A 613 -41.06 19.27 -50.54
CA ARG A 613 -40.88 18.84 -49.13
C ARG A 613 -41.02 20.05 -48.21
N SER A 614 -42.10 20.05 -47.44
CA SER A 614 -42.43 21.02 -46.40
C SER A 614 -41.43 20.94 -45.24
N THR A 615 -40.79 22.06 -44.90
CA THR A 615 -40.09 22.26 -43.64
C THR A 615 -40.88 23.27 -42.82
N GLY A 616 -41.45 22.78 -41.72
CA GLY A 616 -42.17 23.59 -40.75
C GLY A 616 -41.20 24.38 -39.88
N THR A 617 -41.36 25.70 -39.92
CA THR A 617 -40.77 26.69 -39.02
C THR A 617 -41.41 26.61 -37.62
N TYR A 618 -40.59 26.50 -36.58
CA TYR A 618 -40.96 26.80 -35.19
C TYR A 618 -40.28 28.10 -34.72
N PRO A 619 -40.93 28.92 -33.88
CA PRO A 619 -40.44 30.25 -33.50
C PRO A 619 -39.44 30.20 -32.33
N HIS A 620 -38.41 31.03 -32.42
CA HIS A 620 -37.49 31.34 -31.33
C HIS A 620 -38.16 32.29 -30.33
N HIS A 621 -38.35 31.82 -29.08
CA HIS A 621 -38.61 32.69 -27.93
C HIS A 621 -37.28 33.01 -27.22
N SER A 622 -36.93 34.30 -27.21
CA SER A 622 -35.83 34.88 -26.45
C SER A 622 -36.25 35.09 -24.99
N PHE A 623 -35.59 34.41 -24.05
CA PHE A 623 -35.63 34.76 -22.64
C PHE A 623 -34.35 35.51 -22.26
N HIS A 624 -34.51 36.77 -21.87
CA HIS A 624 -33.53 37.53 -21.12
C HIS A 624 -33.39 36.94 -19.72
N SER A 625 -32.16 36.84 -19.22
CA SER A 625 -31.88 36.62 -17.80
C SER A 625 -30.77 37.58 -17.34
N PRO A 626 -30.78 38.02 -16.07
CA PRO A 626 -30.10 39.24 -15.64
C PRO A 626 -28.65 38.98 -15.26
N SER A 627 -27.75 39.88 -15.68
CA SER A 627 -26.35 39.89 -15.27
C SER A 627 -26.21 40.35 -13.81
N LEU A 628 -25.78 39.44 -12.93
CA LEU A 628 -25.25 39.78 -11.61
C LEU A 628 -23.75 40.07 -11.74
N SER A 629 -23.36 41.30 -11.47
CA SER A 629 -21.98 41.77 -11.44
C SER A 629 -21.28 41.31 -10.15
N TYR A 630 -20.35 40.37 -10.29
CA TYR A 630 -19.45 39.94 -9.20
C TYR A 630 -18.11 40.67 -9.35
N SER A 631 -17.89 41.71 -8.54
CA SER A 631 -16.62 42.42 -8.41
C SER A 631 -15.77 41.75 -7.33
N GLY A 632 -15.01 40.72 -7.71
CA GLY A 632 -14.01 40.09 -6.86
C GLY A 632 -12.60 40.56 -7.21
N ARG A 633 -11.94 41.25 -6.26
CA ARG A 633 -10.50 41.56 -6.27
C ARG A 633 -9.69 40.29 -6.53
N ILE A 634 -8.86 40.29 -7.56
CA ILE A 634 -7.84 39.27 -7.80
C ILE A 634 -6.59 39.67 -7.00
N GLU A 635 -6.37 39.02 -5.85
CA GLU A 635 -5.08 39.08 -5.16
C GLU A 635 -4.08 38.18 -5.88
N LEU A 636 -2.95 38.76 -6.29
CA LEU A 636 -1.81 38.07 -6.89
C LEU A 636 -1.08 37.23 -5.83
N ALA A 637 -1.50 35.97 -5.65
CA ALA A 637 -0.78 35.01 -4.83
C ALA A 637 0.52 34.59 -5.53
N THR A 638 1.65 35.16 -5.12
CA THR A 638 3.00 34.86 -5.64
C THR A 638 3.72 33.73 -4.91
N SER A 639 3.04 32.96 -4.05
CA SER A 639 3.65 31.78 -3.45
C SER A 639 3.52 30.60 -4.42
N ASN A 640 4.63 30.25 -5.08
CA ASN A 640 4.78 28.96 -5.76
C ASN A 640 4.74 27.85 -4.69
N THR A 641 3.54 27.49 -4.23
CA THR A 641 3.35 26.40 -3.29
C THR A 641 3.61 25.09 -4.01
N VAL A 642 4.56 24.33 -3.47
CA VAL A 642 4.89 22.99 -3.94
C VAL A 642 3.62 22.15 -3.99
N ARG A 643 3.27 21.64 -5.18
CA ARG A 643 2.17 20.66 -5.28
C ARG A 643 2.65 19.36 -4.65
N TRP A 644 1.87 18.83 -3.70
CA TRP A 644 2.26 17.71 -2.81
C TRP A 644 3.51 17.95 -1.96
N PRO A 645 3.44 18.84 -0.96
CA PRO A 645 4.55 19.04 -0.02
C PRO A 645 4.84 17.79 0.82
N HIS A 646 3.83 16.95 1.06
CA HIS A 646 3.90 15.78 1.94
C HIS A 646 4.08 14.44 1.24
N LEU A 647 4.14 14.41 -0.11
CA LEU A 647 4.36 13.14 -0.81
C LEU A 647 5.77 12.63 -0.52
N GLU A 648 5.83 11.45 0.10
CA GLU A 648 7.03 10.72 0.51
C GLU A 648 7.33 9.56 -0.44
N ARG A 649 6.29 8.97 -1.07
CA ARG A 649 6.41 7.79 -1.94
C ARG A 649 5.44 7.82 -3.11
N ILE A 650 5.94 7.48 -4.29
CA ILE A 650 5.12 7.22 -5.47
C ILE A 650 5.62 5.99 -6.21
N THR A 651 4.70 5.08 -6.51
CA THR A 651 5.00 3.82 -7.18
C THR A 651 3.94 3.57 -8.25
N ILE A 652 4.37 3.44 -9.51
CA ILE A 652 3.47 3.05 -10.61
C ILE A 652 3.93 1.70 -11.13
N ARG A 653 3.23 0.62 -10.75
CA ARG A 653 3.57 -0.75 -11.12
C ARG A 653 2.79 -1.16 -12.36
N GLN A 654 3.50 -1.44 -13.45
CA GLN A 654 2.95 -2.07 -14.64
C GLN A 654 3.17 -3.59 -14.56
N THR A 655 2.11 -4.39 -14.48
CA THR A 655 2.25 -5.86 -14.38
C THR A 655 2.81 -6.48 -15.65
N ASN A 656 2.53 -5.88 -16.80
CA ASN A 656 3.08 -6.23 -18.10
C ASN A 656 4.27 -5.32 -18.46
N ASP A 657 5.24 -5.15 -17.56
CA ASP A 657 6.41 -4.29 -17.80
C ASP A 657 7.27 -4.83 -18.96
N ARG A 658 6.91 -4.40 -20.17
CA ARG A 658 7.72 -4.62 -21.36
C ARG A 658 8.76 -3.51 -21.38
N ARG A 659 10.04 -3.90 -21.23
CA ARG A 659 11.22 -3.06 -21.52
C ARG A 659 11.50 -1.93 -20.52
N ASN A 660 11.55 -2.24 -19.22
CA ASN A 660 12.04 -1.30 -18.18
C ASN A 660 11.21 0.00 -18.09
N GLN A 661 9.94 0.00 -18.47
CA GLN A 661 9.13 1.22 -18.45
C GLN A 661 8.93 1.71 -17.02
N THR A 662 8.66 0.82 -16.06
CA THR A 662 8.54 1.18 -14.64
C THR A 662 9.82 1.85 -14.14
N GLN A 663 10.99 1.31 -14.51
CA GLN A 663 12.28 1.89 -14.14
C GLN A 663 12.50 3.26 -14.77
N ASN A 664 12.10 3.45 -16.03
CA ASN A 664 12.17 4.75 -16.71
C ASN A 664 11.26 5.78 -16.02
N ILE A 665 10.02 5.40 -15.70
CA ILE A 665 9.07 6.24 -14.96
C ILE A 665 9.64 6.63 -13.60
N HIS A 666 10.12 5.65 -12.82
CA HIS A 666 10.76 5.92 -11.52
C HIS A 666 12.00 6.81 -11.68
N GLY A 667 12.82 6.59 -12.71
CA GLY A 667 13.96 7.44 -13.04
C GLY A 667 13.56 8.89 -13.37
N PHE A 668 12.47 9.07 -14.11
CA PHE A 668 11.91 10.39 -14.42
C PHE A 668 11.39 11.10 -13.17
N ILE A 669 10.54 10.43 -12.39
CA ILE A 669 9.99 11.00 -11.15
C ILE A 669 11.14 11.33 -10.19
N LYS A 670 12.11 10.43 -10.01
CA LYS A 670 13.28 10.68 -9.14
C LYS A 670 14.10 11.89 -9.59
N LYS A 671 14.14 12.17 -10.90
CA LYS A 671 14.81 13.37 -11.44
C LYS A 671 14.05 14.66 -11.11
N MET A 672 12.72 14.64 -11.14
CA MET A 672 11.88 15.81 -10.80
C MET A 672 11.74 16.02 -9.29
N ARG A 673 11.69 14.93 -8.52
CA ARG A 673 11.47 14.89 -7.08
C ARG A 673 12.46 13.92 -6.41
N PRO A 674 13.73 14.33 -6.22
CA PRO A 674 14.77 13.47 -5.66
C PRO A 674 14.54 13.08 -4.20
N ASN A 675 13.63 13.78 -3.50
CA ASN A 675 13.22 13.50 -2.13
C ASN A 675 12.25 12.32 -2.01
N LEU A 676 11.68 11.81 -3.11
CA LEU A 676 10.74 10.69 -3.07
C LEU A 676 11.45 9.34 -2.91
N SER A 677 10.89 8.50 -2.05
CA SER A 677 11.26 7.09 -1.93
C SER A 677 10.57 6.25 -3.01
N PHE A 678 11.24 5.20 -3.48
CA PHE A 678 10.72 4.25 -4.46
C PHE A 678 11.00 2.83 -3.97
N ASP A 679 9.98 1.97 -4.02
CA ASP A 679 10.16 0.54 -3.79
C ASP A 679 10.69 -0.09 -5.09
N VAL A 680 11.95 -0.54 -5.06
CA VAL A 680 12.63 -1.21 -6.20
C VAL A 680 12.22 -2.68 -6.28
#